data_AF-A0A9D1P8A3-F1
#
_entry.id   AF-A0A9D1P8A3-F1
#
_cell.length_a   1.000
_cell.length_b   1.000
_cell.length_c   1.000
_cell.angle_alpha   90.00
_cell.angle_beta   90.00
_cell.angle_gamma   90.00
#
_symmetry.space_group_name_H-M   'P 1'
#
loop_
_entity.id
_entity.type
_entity.pdbx_description
1 polymer ?
#
loop_
_entity_poly.entity_id
_entity_poly.type
_entity_poly.pdbx_seq_one_letter_code
_entity_poly.pdbx_strand_id
1 'polypeptide(L)'
;MRLSEEFRAPGAQYRAIPFWAWNGKLEREELLRQIERLAQMGFGGFFMHSRTGLGTPYLSKEWFHFINSCADKGKALGLSAWLYDEDRWPSGTAGGAVTQNPAYRMRFLRLCEDADAAEGTPLARFAVRMDGERWVSYRPLAADEAPQAGETALRFAVVEMPCSSFYNGTTYVDTMNREATETFLQMTHQRYVEECGARIGDSILGIFTDEPHRGSLMTSFGQGVDAGERQIPWTAALPERFQEKYGYDLLANLPALFLKKDEMPAQIKWQYVELVEELFLENFARPIDQWCRAHRMILTGHVLHEDCLTAQTAMSGSMMRYYAEMELPGIDFLGEFGRCYWIAKQLQSVARQLNKPRLLSELDGCTGWQMGFENYKAVGDWQALYGINLRCPHLSWYTMEGQAKRDYPASIFHQSAWWKEYAYVEDYYARIARFAQDGEPVCRVLVVSPLESVWARIHPGWCNGLSAKEAHVKALEERYAQLFYLLQRRHIDFDYGDEGLMAEHAAAEGKRLRVGQARYDAVLVCGLDTVRGTTERMLHEFAAGGGRLIVCGEAPKAVDCLPGGPEWPQAIRIPFEEEALAAALREYEVASLTLPGGEPARDILCQAKRVAGETRLLLLNDNREAAVNGVELSIAGHGPVTRFIPETGELERLPVRESEGAVHVRLDFAPKAMLLLSIGGAYPEAKAPRVCQTIARQECAASALRYELAEPNLCVLDQASVSLNGGAWSEELEILKADRHVRDAFRLPYRGGEMLQPWFIGQRDLPVCGEAALRFSFEVETLPEGPLYLVMEEIQNFTTELNGTRLAQTVSGFSWVDACFSAYEVPASLLHLGRNEVILRTGYRESSNLEALYLMGNFGVRLDGARRTLTALPATLRVGSVTEQGLPFYSGKLTYLVPAPQWAEKGGRTVLEMGRFAGACVTLEGNGKRAMIAWQPYEADVTGMVENGVLRVTDVLTRRNTFGPLHQVPALAYAYGPENFETTGDRFSPAYSLVEAGLMETPAFRLEVPEK
;
A
#
# COMPACT_ATOMS: atom_id res chain seq x y z
N MET A 1 0.00 -12.78 29.91
CA MET A 1 0.21 -11.78 30.99
C MET A 1 -1.08 -10.98 31.14
N ARG A 2 -1.17 -9.97 32.01
CA ARG A 2 -2.37 -9.11 32.06
C ARG A 2 -2.38 -8.21 30.81
N LEU A 3 -3.55 -8.00 30.18
CA LEU A 3 -3.70 -7.17 28.97
C LEU A 3 -3.00 -5.81 29.12
N SER A 4 -3.13 -5.16 30.28
CA SER A 4 -2.54 -3.84 30.53
C SER A 4 -1.02 -3.82 30.55
N GLU A 5 -0.36 -4.92 30.91
CA GLU A 5 1.10 -5.07 30.84
C GLU A 5 1.55 -5.19 29.38
N GLU A 6 0.91 -6.10 28.63
CA GLU A 6 1.19 -6.33 27.21
C GLU A 6 0.79 -5.12 26.33
N PHE A 7 -0.19 -4.32 26.75
CA PHE A 7 -0.55 -3.07 26.07
C PHE A 7 0.48 -1.96 26.32
N ARG A 8 1.12 -1.91 27.50
CA ARG A 8 2.18 -0.90 27.74
C ARG A 8 3.43 -1.19 26.89
N ALA A 9 3.79 -2.46 26.78
CA ALA A 9 4.95 -2.91 26.03
C ALA A 9 4.60 -4.15 25.17
N PRO A 10 4.00 -3.96 23.99
CA PRO A 10 3.65 -5.06 23.09
C PRO A 10 4.89 -5.79 22.56
N GLY A 11 4.78 -7.11 22.45
CA GLY A 11 5.83 -7.98 21.87
C GLY A 11 5.96 -7.85 20.35
N ALA A 12 7.03 -8.41 19.80
CA ALA A 12 7.37 -8.38 18.37
C ALA A 12 6.26 -8.92 17.46
N GLN A 13 5.46 -9.88 17.94
CA GLN A 13 4.38 -10.48 17.17
C GLN A 13 3.26 -9.49 16.79
N TYR A 14 3.13 -8.35 17.48
CA TYR A 14 2.12 -7.33 17.20
C TYR A 14 2.65 -6.17 16.35
N ARG A 15 3.95 -6.18 16.01
CA ARG A 15 4.62 -5.11 15.26
C ARG A 15 4.61 -5.42 13.77
N ALA A 16 4.79 -4.38 12.95
CA ALA A 16 4.83 -4.53 11.51
C ALA A 16 6.06 -5.32 11.05
N ILE A 17 5.95 -5.87 9.85
CA ILE A 17 7.02 -6.58 9.14
C ILE A 17 7.14 -5.89 7.78
N PRO A 18 8.07 -4.92 7.60
CA PRO A 18 8.18 -4.18 6.36
C PRO A 18 8.78 -5.03 5.25
N PHE A 19 8.45 -4.67 4.01
CA PHE A 19 9.24 -5.09 2.88
C PHE A 19 10.62 -4.46 2.93
N TRP A 20 11.63 -5.32 2.86
CA TRP A 20 13.02 -4.92 2.76
C TRP A 20 13.52 -5.24 1.35
N ALA A 21 13.51 -4.21 0.52
CA ALA A 21 13.93 -4.25 -0.86
C ALA A 21 15.42 -4.51 -0.97
N TRP A 22 15.78 -5.73 -1.36
CA TRP A 22 17.10 -6.11 -1.77
C TRP A 22 17.30 -5.69 -3.22
N ASN A 23 17.94 -4.55 -3.39
CA ASN A 23 18.36 -3.95 -4.65
C ASN A 23 19.87 -3.67 -4.61
N GLY A 24 20.50 -3.34 -5.75
CA GLY A 24 21.95 -3.13 -5.84
C GLY A 24 22.77 -4.41 -5.59
N LYS A 25 24.09 -4.26 -5.46
CA LYS A 25 24.97 -5.37 -5.05
C LYS A 25 24.94 -5.51 -3.53
N LEU A 26 24.48 -6.67 -3.07
CA LEU A 26 24.31 -6.93 -1.63
C LEU A 26 25.64 -7.24 -0.97
N GLU A 27 25.83 -6.69 0.23
CA GLU A 27 26.97 -6.93 1.10
C GLU A 27 26.48 -7.34 2.49
N ARG A 28 27.13 -8.37 3.06
CA ARG A 28 26.69 -8.97 4.31
C ARG A 28 26.65 -7.96 5.45
N GLU A 29 27.72 -7.19 5.63
CA GLU A 29 27.87 -6.26 6.75
C GLU A 29 26.80 -5.16 6.69
N GLU A 30 26.46 -4.69 5.50
CA GLU A 30 25.39 -3.71 5.30
C GLU A 30 24.02 -4.30 5.61
N LEU A 31 23.73 -5.52 5.14
CA LEU A 31 22.50 -6.24 5.47
C LEU A 31 22.33 -6.38 6.99
N LEU A 32 23.39 -6.78 7.71
CA LEU A 32 23.36 -6.93 9.16
C LEU A 32 23.15 -5.60 9.89
N ARG A 33 23.77 -4.52 9.40
CA ARG A 33 23.58 -3.16 9.93
C ARG A 33 22.15 -2.68 9.75
N GLN A 34 21.54 -2.97 8.60
CA GLN A 34 20.15 -2.60 8.32
C GLN A 34 19.16 -3.34 9.22
N ILE A 35 19.40 -4.61 9.53
CA ILE A 35 18.58 -5.35 10.50
C ILE A 35 18.59 -4.69 11.89
N GLU A 36 19.73 -4.15 12.33
CA GLU A 36 19.80 -3.39 13.59
C GLU A 36 18.99 -2.09 13.53
N ARG A 37 18.92 -1.45 12.36
CA ARG A 37 18.10 -0.25 12.15
C ARG A 37 16.61 -0.58 12.15
N LEU A 38 16.21 -1.68 11.51
CA LEU A 38 14.83 -2.17 11.55
C LEU A 38 14.39 -2.45 13.01
N ALA A 39 15.27 -3.05 13.83
CA ALA A 39 15.02 -3.23 15.26
C ALA A 39 14.86 -1.89 16.00
N GLN A 40 15.72 -0.90 15.73
CA GLN A 40 15.64 0.44 16.33
C GLN A 40 14.38 1.21 15.95
N MET A 41 13.86 0.97 14.73
CA MET A 41 12.60 1.53 14.26
C MET A 41 11.37 0.87 14.88
N GLY A 42 11.54 -0.19 15.66
CA GLY A 42 10.44 -0.85 16.37
C GLY A 42 9.67 -1.87 15.53
N PHE A 43 10.24 -2.38 14.43
CA PHE A 43 9.64 -3.46 13.64
C PHE A 43 9.77 -4.83 14.32
N GLY A 44 8.87 -5.75 14.00
CA GLY A 44 8.84 -7.13 14.52
C GLY A 44 9.51 -8.18 13.62
N GLY A 45 9.91 -7.78 12.41
CA GLY A 45 10.52 -8.67 11.42
C GLY A 45 10.89 -7.94 10.15
N PHE A 46 11.13 -8.68 9.07
CA PHE A 46 11.31 -8.17 7.71
C PHE A 46 11.06 -9.25 6.66
N PHE A 47 10.56 -8.84 5.49
CA PHE A 47 10.52 -9.67 4.28
C PHE A 47 11.71 -9.35 3.38
N MET A 48 12.55 -10.34 3.07
CA MET A 48 13.72 -10.17 2.20
C MET A 48 13.28 -10.23 0.73
N HIS A 49 12.96 -9.07 0.15
CA HIS A 49 12.26 -8.94 -1.13
C HIS A 49 13.21 -8.47 -2.23
N SER A 50 13.40 -9.27 -3.29
CA SER A 50 14.13 -8.81 -4.49
C SER A 50 13.38 -7.67 -5.20
N ARG A 51 14.03 -6.54 -5.45
CA ARG A 51 13.42 -5.38 -6.12
C ARG A 51 14.22 -4.88 -7.32
N THR A 52 13.64 -3.91 -8.02
CA THR A 52 14.26 -3.26 -9.18
C THR A 52 15.68 -2.79 -8.85
N GLY A 53 16.64 -3.22 -9.66
CA GLY A 53 18.03 -2.85 -9.51
C GLY A 53 18.89 -3.88 -8.77
N LEU A 54 18.38 -5.08 -8.47
CA LEU A 54 19.15 -6.15 -7.83
C LEU A 54 20.38 -6.54 -8.68
N GLY A 55 21.57 -6.44 -8.09
CA GLY A 55 22.85 -6.81 -8.69
C GLY A 55 23.39 -8.17 -8.23
N THR A 56 22.95 -8.68 -7.07
CA THR A 56 23.28 -10.03 -6.63
C THR A 56 22.42 -11.06 -7.36
N PRO A 57 22.99 -12.10 -8.01
CA PRO A 57 22.19 -13.10 -8.72
C PRO A 57 21.18 -13.81 -7.82
N TYR A 58 19.90 -13.72 -8.21
CA TYR A 58 18.77 -14.34 -7.53
C TYR A 58 18.95 -15.87 -7.44
N LEU A 59 18.63 -16.46 -6.28
CA LEU A 59 18.79 -17.89 -5.97
C LEU A 59 20.21 -18.46 -6.18
N SER A 60 21.24 -17.60 -6.20
CA SER A 60 22.64 -18.04 -6.19
C SER A 60 23.09 -18.48 -4.79
N LYS A 61 24.28 -19.10 -4.70
CA LYS A 61 24.89 -19.44 -3.41
C LYS A 61 25.12 -18.20 -2.53
N GLU A 62 25.43 -17.07 -3.16
CA GLU A 62 25.62 -15.79 -2.47
C GLU A 62 24.29 -15.28 -1.90
N TRP A 63 23.20 -15.38 -2.67
CA TRP A 63 21.84 -15.08 -2.20
C TRP A 63 21.48 -15.86 -0.93
N PHE A 64 21.63 -17.19 -0.95
CA PHE A 64 21.31 -18.01 0.21
C PHE A 64 22.24 -17.76 1.41
N HIS A 65 23.50 -17.40 1.16
CA HIS A 65 24.40 -16.97 2.24
C HIS A 65 23.88 -15.72 2.96
N PHE A 66 23.35 -14.75 2.21
CA PHE A 66 22.74 -13.55 2.78
C PHE A 66 21.44 -13.87 3.52
N ILE A 67 20.53 -14.66 2.94
CA ILE A 67 19.30 -15.09 3.60
C ILE A 67 19.60 -15.73 4.97
N ASN A 68 20.54 -16.68 5.00
CA ASN A 68 20.95 -17.35 6.22
C ASN A 68 21.56 -16.39 7.26
N SER A 69 22.42 -15.47 6.83
CA SER A 69 23.04 -14.47 7.70
C SER A 69 22.00 -13.52 8.31
N CYS A 70 21.03 -13.10 7.51
CA CYS A 70 19.95 -12.22 7.93
C CYS A 70 19.00 -12.92 8.91
N ALA A 71 18.63 -14.18 8.64
CA ALA A 71 17.82 -14.99 9.55
C ALA A 71 18.50 -15.20 10.92
N ASP A 72 19.80 -15.51 10.95
CA ASP A 72 20.56 -15.67 12.19
C ASP A 72 20.60 -14.36 13.01
N LYS A 73 20.84 -13.24 12.32
CA LYS A 73 20.85 -11.91 12.95
C LYS A 73 19.48 -11.50 13.46
N GLY A 74 18.43 -11.74 12.66
CA GLY A 74 17.05 -11.49 13.05
C GLY A 74 16.70 -12.24 14.33
N LYS A 75 16.99 -13.54 14.38
CA LYS A 75 16.78 -14.37 15.58
C LYS A 75 17.53 -13.82 16.80
N ALA A 76 18.79 -13.41 16.63
CA ALA A 76 19.59 -12.86 17.72
C ALA A 76 19.03 -11.54 18.29
N LEU A 77 18.27 -10.78 17.49
CA LEU A 77 17.59 -9.55 17.91
C LEU A 77 16.12 -9.75 18.29
N GLY A 78 15.59 -10.99 18.21
CA GLY A 78 14.16 -11.26 18.46
C GLY A 78 13.24 -10.80 17.33
N LEU A 79 13.76 -10.63 16.12
CA LEU A 79 13.00 -10.31 14.91
C LEU A 79 12.70 -11.59 14.12
N SER A 80 11.56 -11.60 13.42
CA SER A 80 11.23 -12.66 12.47
C SER A 80 11.78 -12.37 11.07
N ALA A 81 12.43 -13.36 10.45
CA ALA A 81 12.81 -13.27 9.04
C ALA A 81 11.78 -13.99 8.17
N TRP A 82 11.44 -13.38 7.04
CA TRP A 82 10.49 -13.91 6.07
C TRP A 82 11.10 -13.90 4.68
N LEU A 83 10.82 -14.98 3.95
CA LEU A 83 11.22 -15.13 2.57
C LEU A 83 10.21 -14.44 1.67
N TYR A 84 10.70 -14.05 0.49
CA TYR A 84 9.89 -13.59 -0.62
C TYR A 84 10.21 -14.52 -1.80
N ASP A 85 9.18 -15.07 -2.44
CA ASP A 85 9.33 -16.23 -3.33
C ASP A 85 9.65 -15.89 -4.79
N GLU A 86 9.88 -14.61 -5.11
CA GLU A 86 10.08 -14.14 -6.48
C GLU A 86 11.19 -13.07 -6.62
N ASP A 87 11.72 -12.91 -7.84
CA ASP A 87 12.50 -11.75 -8.27
C ASP A 87 11.57 -10.66 -8.83
N ARG A 88 11.40 -9.57 -8.07
CA ARG A 88 10.27 -8.62 -8.19
C ARG A 88 8.96 -9.34 -7.87
N TRP A 89 7.91 -9.06 -8.62
CA TRP A 89 6.57 -9.62 -8.52
C TRP A 89 6.06 -9.75 -9.97
N PRO A 90 4.92 -10.38 -10.25
CA PRO A 90 4.15 -11.29 -9.39
C PRO A 90 4.79 -12.69 -9.27
N SER A 91 4.44 -13.40 -8.19
CA SER A 91 4.96 -14.74 -7.88
C SER A 91 4.61 -15.78 -8.95
N GLY A 92 5.57 -16.67 -9.24
CA GLY A 92 5.35 -17.91 -10.01
C GLY A 92 6.33 -18.13 -11.17
N THR A 93 7.22 -17.18 -11.45
CA THR A 93 8.15 -17.22 -12.58
C THR A 93 9.58 -17.58 -12.21
N ALA A 94 9.99 -17.38 -10.95
CA ALA A 94 11.37 -17.55 -10.46
C ALA A 94 12.39 -16.73 -11.27
N GLY A 95 12.15 -15.42 -11.41
CA GLY A 95 12.94 -14.48 -12.21
C GLY A 95 12.87 -14.77 -13.71
N GLY A 96 11.76 -15.36 -14.16
CA GLY A 96 11.54 -15.79 -15.55
C GLY A 96 12.04 -17.20 -15.89
N ALA A 97 12.65 -17.94 -14.95
CA ALA A 97 13.20 -19.27 -15.21
C ALA A 97 12.13 -20.32 -15.54
N VAL A 98 10.97 -20.31 -14.85
CA VAL A 98 9.86 -21.26 -15.10
C VAL A 98 9.34 -21.10 -16.52
N THR A 99 9.19 -19.86 -16.98
CA THR A 99 8.60 -19.52 -18.27
C THR A 99 9.59 -19.55 -19.43
N GLN A 100 10.84 -19.99 -19.20
CA GLN A 100 11.72 -20.43 -20.28
C GLN A 100 11.12 -21.62 -21.03
N ASN A 101 10.34 -22.47 -20.34
CA ASN A 101 9.52 -23.49 -20.99
C ASN A 101 8.25 -22.84 -21.56
N PRO A 102 8.05 -22.81 -22.90
CA PRO A 102 6.87 -22.20 -23.51
C PRO A 102 5.54 -22.87 -23.13
N ALA A 103 5.57 -24.10 -22.60
CA ALA A 103 4.37 -24.78 -22.10
C ALA A 103 3.81 -24.16 -20.81
N TYR A 104 4.63 -23.42 -20.06
CA TYR A 104 4.27 -22.82 -18.77
C TYR A 104 3.97 -21.33 -18.86
N ARG A 105 4.04 -20.75 -20.07
CA ARG A 105 3.77 -19.33 -20.29
C ARG A 105 2.27 -19.05 -20.24
N MET A 106 1.90 -17.91 -19.68
CA MET A 106 0.53 -17.42 -19.68
C MET A 106 0.01 -17.31 -21.11
N ARG A 107 -1.23 -17.79 -21.31
CA ARG A 107 -1.91 -17.79 -22.61
C ARG A 107 -3.30 -17.20 -22.48
N PHE A 108 -3.80 -16.71 -23.61
CA PHE A 108 -5.14 -16.16 -23.72
C PHE A 108 -5.87 -16.74 -24.92
N LEU A 109 -7.18 -16.89 -24.78
CA LEU A 109 -8.07 -17.07 -25.92
C LEU A 109 -8.48 -15.68 -26.40
N ARG A 110 -8.18 -15.37 -27.66
CA ARG A 110 -8.44 -14.07 -28.30
C ARG A 110 -9.54 -14.17 -29.34
N LEU A 111 -10.43 -13.19 -29.34
CA LEU A 111 -11.42 -12.93 -30.40
C LEU A 111 -10.82 -11.96 -31.44
N CYS A 112 -10.80 -12.38 -32.70
CA CYS A 112 -10.35 -11.60 -33.85
C CYS A 112 -11.45 -11.50 -34.91
N GLU A 113 -11.44 -10.41 -35.68
CA GLU A 113 -12.16 -10.40 -36.95
C GLU A 113 -11.41 -11.29 -37.94
N ASP A 114 -12.13 -12.02 -38.79
CA ASP A 114 -11.52 -13.05 -39.63
C ASP A 114 -10.55 -12.49 -40.70
N ALA A 115 -10.67 -11.21 -41.02
CA ALA A 115 -9.81 -10.47 -41.92
C ALA A 115 -8.46 -10.06 -41.31
N ASP A 116 -8.32 -10.12 -39.98
CA ASP A 116 -7.07 -9.77 -39.29
C ASP A 116 -6.03 -10.88 -39.46
N ALA A 117 -4.77 -10.49 -39.68
CA ALA A 117 -3.65 -11.43 -39.84
C ALA A 117 -3.53 -12.32 -38.59
N ALA A 118 -3.38 -13.63 -38.80
CA ALA A 118 -3.40 -14.62 -37.72
C ALA A 118 -2.20 -14.46 -36.78
N GLU A 119 -2.43 -13.86 -35.62
CA GLU A 119 -1.56 -14.06 -34.44
C GLU A 119 -2.12 -15.23 -33.62
N GLY A 120 -1.24 -16.15 -33.22
CA GLY A 120 -1.58 -17.29 -32.38
C GLY A 120 -2.04 -18.55 -33.12
N THR A 121 -2.42 -19.55 -32.33
CA THR A 121 -2.87 -20.87 -32.81
C THR A 121 -4.38 -20.86 -33.02
N PRO A 122 -4.90 -21.01 -34.26
CA PRO A 122 -6.33 -21.00 -34.53
C PRO A 122 -7.06 -22.12 -33.78
N LEU A 123 -8.19 -21.79 -33.15
CA LEU A 123 -8.98 -22.72 -32.35
C LEU A 123 -10.38 -22.97 -32.94
N ALA A 124 -11.09 -21.91 -33.33
CA ALA A 124 -12.44 -22.02 -33.89
C ALA A 124 -12.81 -20.82 -34.77
N ARG A 125 -13.80 -21.01 -35.64
CA ARG A 125 -14.33 -19.97 -36.53
C ARG A 125 -15.86 -20.05 -36.57
N PHE A 126 -16.52 -18.90 -36.53
CA PHE A 126 -17.98 -18.81 -36.45
C PHE A 126 -18.53 -17.76 -37.40
N ALA A 127 -19.70 -18.05 -37.99
CA ALA A 127 -20.52 -17.02 -38.62
C ALA A 127 -21.51 -16.53 -37.56
N VAL A 128 -21.55 -15.22 -37.33
CA VAL A 128 -22.39 -14.60 -36.29
C VAL A 128 -23.29 -13.54 -36.92
N ARG A 129 -24.59 -13.59 -36.62
CA ARG A 129 -25.52 -12.51 -36.94
C ARG A 129 -25.66 -11.59 -35.74
N MET A 130 -25.37 -10.31 -35.94
CA MET A 130 -25.40 -9.28 -34.90
C MET A 130 -26.62 -8.35 -35.06
N ASP A 131 -27.11 -7.82 -33.94
CA ASP A 131 -28.01 -6.67 -33.84
C ASP A 131 -27.35 -5.64 -32.91
N GLY A 132 -26.69 -4.64 -33.51
CA GLY A 132 -25.76 -3.77 -32.79
C GLY A 132 -24.62 -4.58 -32.16
N GLU A 133 -24.43 -4.45 -30.86
CA GLU A 133 -23.42 -5.19 -30.07
C GLU A 133 -23.91 -6.57 -29.60
N ARG A 134 -25.17 -6.94 -29.89
CA ARG A 134 -25.78 -8.18 -29.41
C ARG A 134 -25.75 -9.26 -30.48
N TRP A 135 -25.42 -10.50 -30.10
CA TRP A 135 -25.53 -11.63 -31.02
C TRP A 135 -26.97 -12.17 -31.05
N VAL A 136 -27.45 -12.51 -32.25
CA VAL A 136 -28.79 -13.09 -32.49
C VAL A 136 -28.69 -14.60 -32.68
N SER A 137 -27.73 -15.05 -33.47
CA SER A 137 -27.47 -16.45 -33.76
C SER A 137 -26.05 -16.62 -34.27
N TYR A 138 -25.46 -17.79 -34.06
CA TYR A 138 -24.16 -18.14 -34.63
C TYR A 138 -24.13 -19.61 -35.03
N ARG A 139 -23.19 -19.94 -35.92
CA ARG A 139 -22.91 -21.32 -36.34
C ARG A 139 -21.41 -21.50 -36.58
N PRO A 140 -20.85 -22.70 -36.36
CA PRO A 140 -19.47 -22.99 -36.74
C PRO A 140 -19.27 -22.76 -38.25
N LEU A 141 -18.08 -22.28 -38.61
CA LEU A 141 -17.60 -22.19 -39.98
C LEU A 141 -16.40 -23.10 -40.16
N ALA A 142 -16.38 -23.87 -41.25
CA ALA A 142 -15.16 -24.57 -41.65
C ALA A 142 -14.06 -23.56 -42.07
N ALA A 143 -12.81 -24.01 -42.15
CA ALA A 143 -11.66 -23.14 -42.42
C ALA A 143 -11.83 -22.27 -43.69
N ASP A 144 -12.36 -22.87 -44.77
CA ASP A 144 -12.51 -22.22 -46.08
C ASP A 144 -13.94 -21.73 -46.36
N GLU A 145 -14.86 -21.83 -45.40
CA GLU A 145 -16.28 -21.49 -45.61
C GLU A 145 -16.52 -19.98 -45.46
N ALA A 146 -17.19 -19.34 -46.41
CA ALA A 146 -17.53 -17.92 -46.30
C ALA A 146 -18.79 -17.69 -45.42
N PRO A 147 -18.88 -16.56 -44.68
CA PRO A 147 -20.13 -16.18 -44.02
C PRO A 147 -21.24 -15.88 -45.04
N GLN A 148 -22.49 -16.14 -44.67
CA GLN A 148 -23.65 -15.80 -45.49
C GLN A 148 -23.96 -14.29 -45.39
N ALA A 149 -24.82 -13.79 -46.28
CA ALA A 149 -25.27 -12.40 -46.22
C ALA A 149 -25.89 -12.05 -44.85
N GLY A 150 -25.37 -11.00 -44.21
CA GLY A 150 -25.78 -10.57 -42.87
C GLY A 150 -25.12 -11.34 -41.72
N GLU A 151 -24.16 -12.22 -42.00
CA GLU A 151 -23.28 -12.84 -41.01
C GLU A 151 -21.89 -12.17 -41.05
N THR A 152 -21.26 -12.04 -39.88
CA THR A 152 -19.86 -11.66 -39.72
C THR A 152 -19.06 -12.90 -39.33
N ALA A 153 -17.93 -13.15 -40.01
CA ALA A 153 -17.02 -14.22 -39.62
C ALA A 153 -16.12 -13.76 -38.46
N LEU A 154 -16.14 -14.51 -37.37
CA LEU A 154 -15.29 -14.32 -36.19
C LEU A 154 -14.34 -15.49 -36.04
N ARG A 155 -13.11 -15.20 -35.62
CA ARG A 155 -12.07 -16.20 -35.38
C ARG A 155 -11.65 -16.15 -33.91
N PHE A 156 -11.39 -17.32 -33.34
CA PHE A 156 -10.85 -17.48 -32.01
C PHE A 156 -9.49 -18.19 -32.09
N ALA A 157 -8.49 -17.63 -31.42
CA ALA A 157 -7.12 -18.16 -31.44
C ALA A 157 -6.48 -18.10 -30.05
N VAL A 158 -5.62 -19.08 -29.75
CA VAL A 158 -4.82 -19.07 -28.53
C VAL A 158 -3.53 -18.29 -28.79
N VAL A 159 -3.30 -17.26 -27.99
CA VAL A 159 -2.11 -16.40 -28.05
C VAL A 159 -1.31 -16.52 -26.76
N GLU A 160 0.00 -16.41 -26.86
CA GLU A 160 0.90 -16.35 -25.72
C GLU A 160 1.07 -14.90 -25.27
N MET A 161 1.27 -14.67 -23.97
CA MET A 161 1.68 -13.37 -23.46
C MET A 161 3.02 -12.94 -24.12
N PRO A 162 3.18 -11.68 -24.55
CA PRO A 162 4.46 -11.21 -25.08
C PRO A 162 5.59 -11.25 -24.03
N CYS A 163 6.81 -11.54 -24.48
CA CYS A 163 7.98 -11.47 -23.61
C CYS A 163 8.33 -10.01 -23.24
N SER A 164 8.77 -9.77 -22.01
CA SER A 164 9.13 -8.42 -21.54
C SER A 164 10.40 -8.41 -20.69
N SER A 165 11.04 -7.24 -20.60
CA SER A 165 12.21 -7.02 -19.73
C SER A 165 11.89 -7.14 -18.24
N PHE A 166 10.63 -6.94 -17.86
CA PHE A 166 10.15 -7.13 -16.49
C PHE A 166 10.27 -8.59 -16.03
N TYR A 167 10.06 -9.56 -16.93
CA TYR A 167 10.29 -10.99 -16.66
C TYR A 167 11.67 -11.46 -17.13
N ASN A 168 12.68 -10.58 -17.12
CA ASN A 168 14.03 -10.88 -17.58
C ASN A 168 14.09 -11.47 -19.02
N GLY A 169 13.17 -11.05 -19.89
CA GLY A 169 13.08 -11.48 -21.29
C GLY A 169 12.13 -12.67 -21.54
N THR A 170 11.32 -13.08 -20.56
CA THR A 170 10.25 -14.07 -20.72
C THR A 170 8.87 -13.47 -20.42
N THR A 171 7.90 -14.26 -19.96
CA THR A 171 6.51 -13.86 -19.70
C THR A 171 6.10 -14.24 -18.28
N TYR A 172 4.91 -13.82 -17.86
CA TYR A 172 4.27 -14.39 -16.68
C TYR A 172 3.87 -15.87 -16.89
N VAL A 173 3.69 -16.59 -15.79
CA VAL A 173 3.39 -18.04 -15.75
C VAL A 173 1.89 -18.31 -15.92
N ASP A 174 1.53 -19.42 -16.55
CA ASP A 174 0.15 -19.96 -16.51
C ASP A 174 -0.12 -20.56 -15.14
N THR A 175 -0.69 -19.77 -14.23
CA THR A 175 -1.07 -20.20 -12.87
C THR A 175 -2.21 -21.22 -12.86
N MET A 176 -2.90 -21.44 -13.98
CA MET A 176 -3.88 -22.54 -14.11
C MET A 176 -3.22 -23.86 -14.53
N ASN A 177 -1.91 -23.89 -14.80
CA ASN A 177 -1.16 -25.10 -15.13
C ASN A 177 -0.43 -25.67 -13.91
N ARG A 178 -0.88 -26.85 -13.45
CA ARG A 178 -0.31 -27.53 -12.27
C ARG A 178 1.19 -27.82 -12.40
N GLU A 179 1.67 -28.24 -13.56
CA GLU A 179 3.09 -28.56 -13.77
C GLU A 179 3.98 -27.30 -13.70
N ALA A 180 3.44 -26.15 -14.12
CA ALA A 180 4.12 -24.87 -14.03
C ALA A 180 4.34 -24.47 -12.56
N THR A 181 3.31 -24.58 -11.73
CA THR A 181 3.39 -24.33 -10.28
C THR A 181 4.34 -25.31 -9.59
N GLU A 182 4.30 -26.59 -9.94
CA GLU A 182 5.22 -27.58 -9.37
C GLU A 182 6.67 -27.28 -9.75
N THR A 183 6.91 -26.82 -10.97
CA THR A 183 8.23 -26.35 -11.41
C THR A 183 8.67 -25.12 -10.62
N PHE A 184 7.78 -24.15 -10.39
CA PHE A 184 8.05 -22.99 -9.54
C PHE A 184 8.43 -23.41 -8.12
N LEU A 185 7.64 -24.26 -7.46
CA LEU A 185 7.92 -24.77 -6.12
C LEU A 185 9.28 -25.48 -6.03
N GLN A 186 9.65 -26.25 -7.05
CA GLN A 186 10.96 -26.91 -7.14
C GLN A 186 12.11 -25.90 -7.32
N MET A 187 11.91 -24.87 -8.13
CA MET A 187 12.95 -23.87 -8.41
C MET A 187 13.14 -22.88 -7.25
N THR A 188 12.12 -22.60 -6.46
CA THR A 188 12.16 -21.58 -5.39
C THR A 188 12.07 -22.20 -4.00
N HIS A 189 10.89 -22.72 -3.63
CA HIS A 189 10.58 -23.16 -2.27
C HIS A 189 11.46 -24.34 -1.82
N GLN A 190 11.63 -25.33 -2.68
CA GLN A 190 12.49 -26.49 -2.40
C GLN A 190 13.94 -26.05 -2.19
N ARG A 191 14.46 -25.13 -3.01
CA ARG A 191 15.81 -24.57 -2.87
C ARG A 191 15.97 -23.83 -1.54
N TYR A 192 14.98 -23.05 -1.11
CA TYR A 192 15.03 -22.40 0.21
C TYR A 192 15.10 -23.42 1.36
N VAL A 193 14.32 -24.51 1.30
CA VAL A 193 14.38 -25.58 2.31
C VAL A 193 15.76 -26.24 2.34
N GLU A 194 16.33 -26.56 1.18
CA GLU A 194 17.66 -27.17 1.07
C GLU A 194 18.78 -26.27 1.60
N GLU A 195 18.76 -25.00 1.23
CA GLU A 195 19.87 -24.06 1.50
C GLU A 195 19.75 -23.37 2.86
N CYS A 196 18.54 -23.26 3.43
CA CYS A 196 18.31 -22.66 4.76
C CYS A 196 18.24 -23.69 5.89
N GLY A 197 17.86 -24.94 5.58
CA GLY A 197 17.87 -26.07 6.51
C GLY A 197 17.07 -25.81 7.80
N ALA A 198 17.73 -25.99 8.95
CA ALA A 198 17.09 -25.91 10.27
C ALA A 198 16.51 -24.53 10.64
N ARG A 199 16.80 -23.49 9.86
CA ARG A 199 16.23 -22.15 10.04
C ARG A 199 14.75 -22.08 9.68
N ILE A 200 14.28 -22.96 8.80
CA ILE A 200 12.88 -23.04 8.37
C ILE A 200 11.98 -23.47 9.54
N GLY A 201 10.95 -22.68 9.82
CA GLY A 201 10.04 -22.86 10.95
C GLY A 201 10.63 -22.44 12.30
N ASP A 202 11.78 -21.78 12.32
CA ASP A 202 12.45 -21.26 13.51
C ASP A 202 12.81 -19.78 13.34
N SER A 203 13.98 -19.46 12.74
CA SER A 203 14.33 -18.07 12.44
C SER A 203 13.67 -17.53 11.17
N ILE A 204 13.34 -18.42 10.23
CA ILE A 204 12.57 -18.13 9.01
C ILE A 204 11.17 -18.68 9.21
N LEU A 205 10.17 -17.80 9.33
CA LEU A 205 8.81 -18.21 9.70
C LEU A 205 7.96 -18.62 8.51
N GLY A 206 8.18 -18.02 7.35
CA GLY A 206 7.29 -18.20 6.22
C GLY A 206 7.74 -17.50 4.95
N ILE A 207 6.86 -17.56 3.96
CA ILE A 207 7.02 -17.02 2.61
C ILE A 207 5.88 -16.04 2.33
N PHE A 208 6.24 -14.90 1.73
CA PHE A 208 5.31 -13.98 1.10
C PHE A 208 5.15 -14.34 -0.39
N THR A 209 3.90 -14.48 -0.85
CA THR A 209 3.52 -14.59 -2.27
C THR A 209 2.80 -13.32 -2.71
N ASP A 210 3.20 -12.75 -3.84
CA ASP A 210 2.84 -11.39 -4.23
C ASP A 210 2.13 -11.33 -5.59
N GLU A 211 0.98 -10.69 -5.60
CA GLU A 211 0.13 -10.45 -6.77
C GLU A 211 -0.08 -11.63 -7.76
N PRO A 212 -0.19 -12.91 -7.35
CA PRO A 212 -0.50 -13.95 -8.31
C PRO A 212 -1.88 -13.72 -8.94
N HIS A 213 -2.03 -14.09 -10.20
CA HIS A 213 -3.32 -13.95 -10.90
C HIS A 213 -3.51 -15.01 -11.97
N ARG A 214 -4.77 -15.29 -12.34
CA ARG A 214 -5.11 -16.23 -13.42
C ARG A 214 -5.02 -15.64 -14.83
N GLY A 215 -4.93 -14.32 -14.92
CA GLY A 215 -4.86 -13.58 -16.18
C GLY A 215 -6.16 -12.82 -16.49
N SER A 216 -6.01 -11.81 -17.33
CA SER A 216 -7.01 -10.76 -17.58
C SER A 216 -8.25 -11.24 -18.37
N LEU A 217 -9.44 -10.83 -17.94
CA LEU A 217 -10.71 -10.95 -18.67
C LEU A 217 -11.09 -9.64 -19.37
N MET A 218 -10.78 -9.55 -20.67
CA MET A 218 -11.24 -8.48 -21.56
C MET A 218 -10.99 -7.07 -21.00
N THR A 219 -9.77 -6.82 -20.55
CA THR A 219 -9.33 -5.53 -19.99
C THR A 219 -8.07 -5.04 -20.69
N SER A 220 -7.88 -3.72 -20.69
CA SER A 220 -6.65 -3.05 -21.16
C SER A 220 -5.51 -3.07 -20.13
N PHE A 221 -5.72 -3.57 -18.92
CA PHE A 221 -4.70 -3.64 -17.87
C PHE A 221 -3.63 -4.74 -18.13
N GLY A 222 -2.36 -4.42 -17.87
CA GLY A 222 -1.27 -5.41 -17.69
C GLY A 222 -0.78 -6.18 -18.93
N GLN A 223 -1.27 -5.87 -20.14
CA GLN A 223 -1.02 -6.72 -21.32
C GLN A 223 0.04 -6.21 -22.29
N GLY A 224 0.43 -4.93 -22.26
CA GLY A 224 1.41 -4.36 -23.21
C GLY A 224 1.01 -4.47 -24.69
N VAL A 225 -0.24 -4.84 -24.99
CA VAL A 225 -0.82 -4.93 -26.34
C VAL A 225 -2.22 -4.33 -26.36
N ASP A 226 -2.52 -3.58 -27.42
CA ASP A 226 -3.83 -2.94 -27.65
C ASP A 226 -5.01 -3.94 -27.74
N ALA A 227 -4.73 -5.25 -27.85
CA ALA A 227 -5.73 -6.32 -28.00
C ALA A 227 -6.30 -6.89 -26.68
N GLY A 228 -5.87 -6.39 -25.52
CA GLY A 228 -6.29 -6.90 -24.19
C GLY A 228 -7.81 -6.96 -23.96
N GLU A 229 -8.56 -6.05 -24.58
CA GLU A 229 -10.01 -5.95 -24.42
C GLU A 229 -10.80 -7.09 -25.11
N ARG A 230 -10.14 -7.91 -25.93
CA ARG A 230 -10.76 -9.02 -26.68
C ARG A 230 -10.14 -10.37 -26.37
N GLN A 231 -9.58 -10.55 -25.19
CA GLN A 231 -8.97 -11.82 -24.78
C GLN A 231 -9.34 -12.21 -23.34
N ILE A 232 -9.31 -13.51 -23.05
CA ILE A 232 -9.60 -14.12 -21.74
C ILE A 232 -8.51 -15.15 -21.40
N PRO A 233 -8.20 -15.42 -20.12
CA PRO A 233 -7.12 -16.33 -19.76
C PRO A 233 -7.43 -17.75 -20.23
N TRP A 234 -6.42 -18.48 -20.68
CA TRP A 234 -6.58 -19.79 -21.29
C TRP A 234 -5.53 -20.79 -20.82
N THR A 235 -5.97 -22.01 -20.50
CA THR A 235 -5.11 -23.18 -20.34
C THR A 235 -5.68 -24.38 -21.11
N ALA A 236 -4.83 -25.33 -21.47
CA ALA A 236 -5.20 -26.45 -22.35
C ALA A 236 -6.29 -27.36 -21.75
N ALA A 237 -6.42 -27.40 -20.43
CA ALA A 237 -7.42 -28.21 -19.73
C ALA A 237 -8.85 -27.64 -19.81
N LEU A 238 -9.04 -26.38 -20.21
CA LEU A 238 -10.34 -25.71 -20.13
C LEU A 238 -11.47 -26.43 -20.89
N PRO A 239 -11.32 -26.86 -22.16
CA PRO A 239 -12.42 -27.51 -22.89
C PRO A 239 -12.94 -28.78 -22.21
N GLU A 240 -12.04 -29.66 -21.79
CA GLU A 240 -12.37 -30.92 -21.15
C GLU A 240 -13.03 -30.67 -19.78
N ARG A 241 -12.40 -29.85 -18.94
CA ARG A 241 -12.91 -29.51 -17.60
C ARG A 241 -14.27 -28.81 -17.64
N PHE A 242 -14.50 -27.97 -18.64
CA PHE A 242 -15.79 -27.29 -18.82
C PHE A 242 -16.89 -28.26 -19.21
N GLN A 243 -16.63 -29.15 -20.17
CA GLN A 243 -17.57 -30.19 -20.60
C GLN A 243 -17.90 -31.15 -19.45
N GLU A 244 -16.90 -31.57 -18.67
CA GLU A 244 -17.07 -32.43 -17.49
C GLU A 244 -17.98 -31.80 -16.43
N LYS A 245 -17.77 -30.51 -16.14
CA LYS A 245 -18.48 -29.81 -15.06
C LYS A 245 -19.89 -29.36 -15.45
N TYR A 246 -20.07 -28.84 -16.67
CA TYR A 246 -21.33 -28.19 -17.09
C TYR A 246 -22.11 -28.96 -18.16
N GLY A 247 -21.53 -30.02 -18.73
CA GLY A 247 -22.24 -30.95 -19.61
C GLY A 247 -22.41 -30.50 -21.07
N TYR A 248 -21.75 -29.42 -21.49
CA TYR A 248 -21.78 -28.95 -22.88
C TYR A 248 -20.44 -28.35 -23.35
N ASP A 249 -20.26 -28.28 -24.67
CA ASP A 249 -18.97 -27.96 -25.28
C ASP A 249 -18.71 -26.44 -25.27
N LEU A 250 -17.64 -26.04 -24.58
CA LEU A 250 -17.16 -24.65 -24.54
C LEU A 250 -16.80 -24.13 -25.93
N LEU A 251 -16.08 -24.94 -26.73
CA LEU A 251 -15.57 -24.52 -28.03
C LEU A 251 -16.70 -24.27 -29.03
N ALA A 252 -17.80 -25.00 -28.92
CA ALA A 252 -19.00 -24.80 -29.74
C ALA A 252 -19.76 -23.50 -29.41
N ASN A 253 -19.49 -22.86 -28.27
CA ASN A 253 -20.26 -21.72 -27.74
C ASN A 253 -19.43 -20.45 -27.52
N LEU A 254 -18.23 -20.34 -28.12
CA LEU A 254 -17.33 -19.20 -27.92
C LEU A 254 -17.95 -17.82 -28.25
N PRO A 255 -18.78 -17.63 -29.28
CA PRO A 255 -19.46 -16.36 -29.49
C PRO A 255 -20.33 -15.94 -28.30
N ALA A 256 -20.98 -16.87 -27.60
CA ALA A 256 -21.82 -16.56 -26.44
C ALA A 256 -21.01 -16.20 -25.19
N LEU A 257 -19.77 -16.70 -25.08
CA LEU A 257 -18.84 -16.33 -24.02
C LEU A 257 -18.33 -14.89 -24.17
N PHE A 258 -17.99 -14.48 -25.40
CA PHE A 258 -17.44 -13.15 -25.67
C PHE A 258 -18.52 -12.08 -25.83
N LEU A 259 -19.56 -12.36 -26.61
CA LEU A 259 -20.50 -11.34 -27.07
C LEU A 259 -21.71 -11.24 -26.14
N LYS A 260 -22.33 -10.06 -26.09
CA LYS A 260 -23.57 -9.81 -25.35
C LYS A 260 -24.76 -10.41 -26.13
N LYS A 261 -25.74 -11.01 -25.45
CA LYS A 261 -26.98 -11.51 -26.09
C LYS A 261 -28.17 -10.63 -25.74
N ASP A 262 -28.39 -10.47 -24.45
CA ASP A 262 -29.46 -9.70 -23.84
C ASP A 262 -28.91 -8.94 -22.62
N GLU A 263 -29.79 -8.31 -21.84
CA GLU A 263 -29.44 -7.57 -20.62
C GLU A 263 -29.39 -8.46 -19.36
N MET A 264 -29.70 -9.75 -19.49
CA MET A 264 -29.72 -10.69 -18.36
C MET A 264 -28.31 -11.26 -18.10
N PRO A 265 -28.04 -11.71 -16.86
CA PRO A 265 -26.82 -12.45 -16.56
C PRO A 265 -26.69 -13.69 -17.45
N ALA A 266 -25.53 -13.89 -18.07
CA ALA A 266 -25.31 -15.01 -18.98
C ALA A 266 -24.62 -16.17 -18.27
N GLN A 267 -25.27 -17.34 -18.27
CA GLN A 267 -24.77 -18.53 -17.58
C GLN A 267 -23.38 -18.99 -18.03
N ILE A 268 -23.11 -19.02 -19.34
CA ILE A 268 -21.79 -19.43 -19.87
C ILE A 268 -20.64 -18.54 -19.36
N LYS A 269 -20.90 -17.24 -19.15
CA LYS A 269 -19.90 -16.29 -18.67
C LYS A 269 -19.58 -16.55 -17.20
N TRP A 270 -20.61 -16.66 -16.38
CA TRP A 270 -20.47 -17.05 -14.97
C TRP A 270 -19.74 -18.39 -14.81
N GLN A 271 -20.14 -19.41 -15.58
CA GLN A 271 -19.53 -20.75 -15.57
C GLN A 271 -18.06 -20.73 -15.98
N TYR A 272 -17.69 -19.90 -16.97
CA TYR A 272 -16.30 -19.75 -17.40
C TYR A 272 -15.46 -19.11 -16.29
N VAL A 273 -15.92 -17.98 -15.73
CA VAL A 273 -15.21 -17.29 -14.63
C VAL A 273 -15.06 -18.20 -13.42
N GLU A 274 -16.11 -18.92 -13.04
CA GLU A 274 -16.05 -19.91 -11.96
C GLU A 274 -15.03 -21.02 -12.22
N LEU A 275 -14.93 -21.52 -13.46
CA LEU A 275 -13.98 -22.59 -13.78
C LEU A 275 -12.53 -22.09 -13.76
N VAL A 276 -12.25 -20.90 -14.30
CA VAL A 276 -10.88 -20.35 -14.25
C VAL A 276 -10.46 -19.97 -12.83
N GLU A 277 -11.39 -19.54 -11.98
CA GLU A 277 -11.17 -19.35 -10.54
C GLU A 277 -10.81 -20.68 -9.86
N GLU A 278 -11.58 -21.74 -10.09
CA GLU A 278 -11.29 -23.06 -9.51
C GLU A 278 -9.94 -23.60 -9.95
N LEU A 279 -9.59 -23.48 -11.23
CA LEU A 279 -8.29 -23.92 -11.74
C LEU A 279 -7.14 -23.13 -11.12
N PHE A 280 -7.32 -21.82 -10.90
CA PHE A 280 -6.32 -21.00 -10.22
C PHE A 280 -6.11 -21.44 -8.76
N LEU A 281 -7.19 -21.67 -8.02
CA LEU A 281 -7.12 -22.15 -6.64
C LEU A 281 -6.51 -23.56 -6.56
N GLU A 282 -6.95 -24.48 -7.43
CA GLU A 282 -6.53 -25.88 -7.48
C GLU A 282 -5.06 -26.05 -7.88
N ASN A 283 -4.60 -25.25 -8.85
CA ASN A 283 -3.31 -25.44 -9.50
C ASN A 283 -2.22 -24.47 -9.02
N PHE A 284 -2.57 -23.35 -8.37
CA PHE A 284 -1.60 -22.39 -7.84
C PHE A 284 -1.73 -22.17 -6.33
N ALA A 285 -2.86 -21.64 -5.86
CA ALA A 285 -3.01 -21.20 -4.47
C ALA A 285 -2.85 -22.34 -3.46
N ARG A 286 -3.68 -23.38 -3.59
CA ARG A 286 -3.71 -24.51 -2.66
C ARG A 286 -2.41 -25.32 -2.66
N PRO A 287 -1.76 -25.61 -3.81
CA PRO A 287 -0.47 -26.29 -3.82
C PRO A 287 0.61 -25.54 -3.02
N ILE A 288 0.67 -24.21 -3.10
CA ILE A 288 1.66 -23.41 -2.38
C ILE A 288 1.38 -23.46 -0.86
N ASP A 289 0.12 -23.29 -0.42
CA ASP A 289 -0.23 -23.40 1.01
C ASP A 289 0.08 -24.78 1.58
N GLN A 290 -0.34 -25.84 0.86
CA GLN A 290 -0.06 -27.22 1.26
C GLN A 290 1.45 -27.48 1.35
N TRP A 291 2.23 -26.94 0.41
CA TRP A 291 3.68 -27.06 0.43
C TRP A 291 4.30 -26.35 1.64
N CYS A 292 3.91 -25.11 1.91
CA CYS A 292 4.36 -24.34 3.05
C CYS A 292 4.04 -25.05 4.37
N ARG A 293 2.80 -25.52 4.56
CA ARG A 293 2.38 -26.29 5.75
C ARG A 293 3.21 -27.55 5.94
N ALA A 294 3.44 -28.31 4.87
CA ALA A 294 4.24 -29.54 4.92
C ALA A 294 5.70 -29.30 5.37
N HIS A 295 6.21 -28.08 5.17
CA HIS A 295 7.58 -27.69 5.51
C HIS A 295 7.69 -26.79 6.75
N ARG A 296 6.59 -26.61 7.51
CA ARG A 296 6.54 -25.73 8.69
C ARG A 296 6.82 -24.26 8.35
N MET A 297 6.39 -23.82 7.18
CA MET A 297 6.37 -22.42 6.77
C MET A 297 4.95 -21.89 6.78
N ILE A 298 4.81 -20.64 7.18
CA ILE A 298 3.56 -19.89 7.06
C ILE A 298 3.49 -19.29 5.65
N LEU A 299 2.38 -19.50 4.94
CA LEU A 299 2.09 -18.75 3.71
C LEU A 299 1.34 -17.46 4.08
N THR A 300 1.87 -16.33 3.62
CA THR A 300 1.25 -15.01 3.70
C THR A 300 1.40 -14.32 2.34
N GLY A 301 0.68 -13.22 2.13
CA GLY A 301 0.74 -12.48 0.88
C GLY A 301 -0.58 -11.80 0.56
N HIS A 302 -0.76 -11.40 -0.69
CA HIS A 302 -2.01 -10.89 -1.22
C HIS A 302 -2.18 -11.30 -2.68
N VAL A 303 -3.23 -10.82 -3.35
CA VAL A 303 -3.60 -11.24 -4.72
C VAL A 303 -3.82 -10.00 -5.56
N LEU A 304 -3.47 -10.04 -6.85
CA LEU A 304 -3.53 -8.85 -7.69
C LEU A 304 -4.93 -8.20 -7.71
N HIS A 305 -5.00 -6.96 -7.23
CA HIS A 305 -6.13 -6.03 -7.30
C HIS A 305 -7.45 -6.48 -6.67
N GLU A 306 -7.55 -6.32 -5.35
CA GLU A 306 -8.74 -6.67 -4.57
C GLU A 306 -9.74 -5.52 -4.36
N ASP A 307 -9.45 -4.34 -4.92
CA ASP A 307 -10.12 -3.07 -4.61
C ASP A 307 -11.61 -3.01 -4.96
N CYS A 308 -12.06 -3.63 -6.04
CA CYS A 308 -13.46 -3.53 -6.46
C CYS A 308 -13.93 -4.77 -7.21
N LEU A 309 -15.25 -4.92 -7.39
CA LEU A 309 -15.83 -6.09 -8.03
C LEU A 309 -15.32 -6.29 -9.46
N THR A 310 -15.11 -5.19 -10.20
CA THR A 310 -14.53 -5.19 -11.55
C THR A 310 -13.08 -5.65 -11.54
N ALA A 311 -12.24 -5.09 -10.69
CA ALA A 311 -10.82 -5.45 -10.62
C ALA A 311 -10.64 -6.94 -10.25
N GLN A 312 -11.37 -7.38 -9.23
CA GLN A 312 -11.40 -8.78 -8.80
C GLN A 312 -11.84 -9.70 -9.94
N THR A 313 -12.96 -9.39 -10.60
CA THR A 313 -13.46 -10.16 -11.76
C THR A 313 -12.43 -10.17 -12.88
N ALA A 314 -11.82 -9.03 -13.21
CA ALA A 314 -10.92 -8.90 -14.35
C ALA A 314 -9.67 -9.78 -14.22
N MET A 315 -9.01 -9.80 -13.06
CA MET A 315 -7.69 -10.45 -12.93
C MET A 315 -7.72 -11.82 -12.25
N SER A 316 -8.63 -12.02 -11.30
CA SER A 316 -8.48 -13.11 -10.33
C SER A 316 -9.78 -13.89 -10.13
N GLY A 317 -10.85 -13.31 -9.60
CA GLY A 317 -12.10 -14.01 -9.28
C GLY A 317 -12.57 -13.68 -7.88
N SER A 318 -12.69 -14.66 -6.99
CA SER A 318 -13.12 -14.47 -5.60
C SER A 318 -11.92 -14.37 -4.66
N MET A 319 -11.64 -13.15 -4.19
CA MET A 319 -10.54 -12.96 -3.23
C MET A 319 -10.81 -13.71 -1.93
N MET A 320 -12.08 -13.81 -1.53
CA MET A 320 -12.49 -14.52 -0.32
C MET A 320 -12.17 -16.01 -0.37
N ARG A 321 -12.31 -16.65 -1.54
CA ARG A 321 -11.89 -18.05 -1.73
C ARG A 321 -10.38 -18.18 -1.75
N TYR A 322 -9.66 -17.23 -2.34
CA TYR A 322 -8.19 -17.23 -2.29
C TYR A 322 -7.65 -17.06 -0.86
N TYR A 323 -8.21 -16.14 -0.06
CA TYR A 323 -7.83 -15.95 1.35
C TYR A 323 -7.98 -17.23 2.17
N ALA A 324 -8.93 -18.12 1.80
CA ALA A 324 -9.09 -19.42 2.45
C ALA A 324 -7.85 -20.30 2.30
N GLU A 325 -7.14 -20.18 1.18
CA GLU A 325 -5.92 -20.90 0.81
C GLU A 325 -4.63 -20.21 1.31
N MET A 326 -4.71 -19.29 2.29
CA MET A 326 -3.53 -18.74 2.98
C MET A 326 -3.63 -18.91 4.49
N GLU A 327 -2.54 -19.23 5.19
CA GLU A 327 -2.55 -19.26 6.67
C GLU A 327 -2.73 -17.87 7.26
N LEU A 328 -1.99 -16.89 6.74
CA LEU A 328 -2.10 -15.47 7.09
C LEU A 328 -2.45 -14.67 5.82
N PRO A 329 -3.73 -14.59 5.44
CA PRO A 329 -4.11 -13.85 4.25
C PRO A 329 -3.89 -12.36 4.46
N GLY A 330 -3.59 -11.68 3.36
CA GLY A 330 -3.45 -10.23 3.31
C GLY A 330 -4.14 -9.60 2.13
N ILE A 331 -4.10 -8.28 2.12
CA ILE A 331 -4.61 -7.39 1.07
C ILE A 331 -3.51 -6.43 0.64
N ASP A 332 -3.69 -5.83 -0.53
CA ASP A 332 -2.88 -4.70 -0.99
C ASP A 332 -3.66 -3.37 -0.93
N PHE A 333 -3.17 -2.40 -0.14
CA PHE A 333 -3.74 -1.06 -0.08
C PHE A 333 -2.67 0.04 0.08
N LEU A 334 -2.19 0.53 -1.06
CA LEU A 334 -0.97 1.36 -1.14
C LEU A 334 -1.15 2.87 -0.98
N GLY A 335 -2.35 3.41 -1.22
CA GLY A 335 -2.57 4.85 -1.43
C GLY A 335 -2.95 5.66 -0.18
N GLU A 336 -2.48 6.91 -0.09
CA GLU A 336 -2.76 7.80 1.05
C GLU A 336 -4.26 8.19 1.18
N PHE A 337 -4.91 8.49 0.05
CA PHE A 337 -6.23 9.13 0.03
C PHE A 337 -7.39 8.17 -0.26
N GLY A 338 -7.09 6.92 -0.60
CA GLY A 338 -8.14 5.94 -0.91
C GLY A 338 -8.94 5.56 0.34
N ARG A 339 -10.21 5.21 0.14
CA ARG A 339 -11.15 4.79 1.19
C ARG A 339 -11.93 3.55 0.76
N CYS A 340 -11.17 2.50 0.44
CA CYS A 340 -11.68 1.22 -0.05
C CYS A 340 -12.00 0.28 1.12
N TYR A 341 -12.84 0.69 2.08
CA TYR A 341 -12.99 -0.04 3.35
C TYR A 341 -13.38 -1.53 3.19
N TRP A 342 -14.13 -1.83 2.13
CA TRP A 342 -14.60 -3.18 1.86
C TRP A 342 -13.46 -4.15 1.55
N ILE A 343 -12.26 -3.69 1.15
CA ILE A 343 -11.08 -4.55 0.94
C ILE A 343 -10.63 -5.23 2.23
N ALA A 344 -10.55 -4.49 3.34
CA ALA A 344 -10.26 -5.04 4.66
C ALA A 344 -11.44 -5.84 5.19
N LYS A 345 -12.68 -5.39 4.89
CA LYS A 345 -13.89 -6.03 5.38
C LYS A 345 -14.11 -7.43 4.81
N GLN A 346 -13.83 -7.67 3.53
CA GLN A 346 -13.87 -9.02 2.94
C GLN A 346 -12.84 -9.95 3.58
N LEU A 347 -11.62 -9.45 3.83
CA LEU A 347 -10.57 -10.23 4.50
C LEU A 347 -10.97 -10.57 5.94
N GLN A 348 -11.49 -9.59 6.69
CA GLN A 348 -12.04 -9.78 8.03
C GLN A 348 -13.14 -10.83 8.08
N SER A 349 -14.02 -10.81 7.08
CA SER A 349 -15.13 -11.77 6.95
C SER A 349 -14.61 -13.20 6.86
N VAL A 350 -13.67 -13.46 5.93
CA VAL A 350 -13.07 -14.80 5.78
C VAL A 350 -12.27 -15.20 7.01
N ALA A 351 -11.50 -14.26 7.58
CA ALA A 351 -10.71 -14.53 8.76
C ALA A 351 -11.59 -14.97 9.95
N ARG A 352 -12.76 -14.35 10.13
CA ARG A 352 -13.70 -14.75 11.19
C ARG A 352 -14.40 -16.08 10.86
N GLN A 353 -14.81 -16.27 9.61
CA GLN A 353 -15.49 -17.48 9.16
C GLN A 353 -14.58 -18.71 9.24
N LEU A 354 -13.28 -18.57 8.98
CA LEU A 354 -12.31 -19.67 8.93
C LEU A 354 -11.29 -19.67 10.08
N ASN A 355 -11.47 -18.79 11.08
CA ASN A 355 -10.59 -18.66 12.25
C ASN A 355 -9.12 -18.40 11.90
N LYS A 356 -8.87 -17.37 11.09
CA LYS A 356 -7.53 -16.89 10.73
C LYS A 356 -7.16 -15.71 11.65
N PRO A 357 -6.19 -15.86 12.56
CA PRO A 357 -5.97 -14.91 13.65
C PRO A 357 -5.11 -13.70 13.25
N ARG A 358 -4.45 -13.74 12.09
CA ARG A 358 -3.62 -12.63 11.58
C ARG A 358 -4.06 -12.25 10.18
N LEU A 359 -4.20 -10.95 9.97
CA LEU A 359 -4.61 -10.33 8.72
C LEU A 359 -3.54 -9.32 8.34
N LEU A 360 -2.89 -9.58 7.21
CA LEU A 360 -1.85 -8.71 6.69
C LEU A 360 -2.44 -7.60 5.82
N SER A 361 -1.80 -6.45 5.78
CA SER A 361 -1.99 -5.47 4.72
C SER A 361 -0.64 -4.98 4.24
N GLU A 362 -0.40 -5.05 2.94
CA GLU A 362 0.61 -4.22 2.29
C GLU A 362 0.08 -2.79 2.19
N LEU A 363 0.86 -1.81 2.65
CA LEU A 363 0.45 -0.42 2.64
C LEU A 363 1.62 0.53 2.43
N ASP A 364 1.28 1.79 2.13
CA ASP A 364 2.18 2.93 1.89
C ASP A 364 2.98 2.91 0.57
N GLY A 365 2.82 1.89 -0.29
CA GLY A 365 3.68 1.74 -1.46
C GLY A 365 3.48 2.76 -2.59
N CYS A 366 2.35 3.46 -2.63
CA CYS A 366 2.07 4.52 -3.62
C CYS A 366 2.18 5.91 -2.99
N THR A 367 3.03 6.06 -1.94
CA THR A 367 3.17 7.30 -1.15
C THR A 367 4.55 7.92 -1.29
N GLY A 368 4.62 9.19 -1.70
CA GLY A 368 5.89 9.88 -1.96
C GLY A 368 6.62 10.35 -0.70
N TRP A 369 7.81 10.93 -0.91
CA TRP A 369 8.66 11.45 0.18
C TRP A 369 7.97 12.47 1.07
N GLN A 370 6.86 13.11 0.67
CA GLN A 370 6.13 14.04 1.51
C GLN A 370 5.37 13.39 2.68
N MET A 371 5.25 12.06 2.71
CA MET A 371 4.44 11.33 3.69
C MET A 371 4.93 11.56 5.13
N GLY A 372 4.02 12.01 6.01
CA GLY A 372 4.27 12.24 7.44
C GLY A 372 3.58 11.21 8.35
N PHE A 373 3.84 11.28 9.66
CA PHE A 373 3.28 10.32 10.62
C PHE A 373 1.76 10.42 10.73
N GLU A 374 1.20 11.62 10.59
CA GLU A 374 -0.25 11.81 10.53
C GLU A 374 -0.89 11.10 9.33
N ASN A 375 -0.20 11.06 8.19
CA ASN A 375 -0.69 10.38 6.98
C ASN A 375 -0.56 8.86 7.11
N TYR A 376 0.54 8.34 7.67
CA TYR A 376 0.67 6.91 7.99
C TYR A 376 -0.45 6.45 8.92
N LYS A 377 -0.77 7.28 9.93
CA LYS A 377 -1.91 7.05 10.83
C LYS A 377 -3.23 6.98 10.07
N ALA A 378 -3.45 7.94 9.15
CA ALA A 378 -4.68 8.03 8.37
C ALA A 378 -4.93 6.81 7.45
N VAL A 379 -3.87 6.18 6.97
CA VAL A 379 -3.94 4.96 6.13
C VAL A 379 -4.15 3.72 7.00
N GLY A 380 -3.41 3.58 8.11
CA GLY A 380 -3.44 2.37 8.92
C GLY A 380 -4.63 2.24 9.87
N ASP A 381 -5.23 3.34 10.33
CA ASP A 381 -6.25 3.29 11.40
C ASP A 381 -7.55 2.61 11.01
N TRP A 382 -8.09 2.95 9.84
CA TRP A 382 -9.32 2.33 9.38
C TRP A 382 -9.09 0.85 9.03
N GLN A 383 -7.89 0.50 8.57
CA GLN A 383 -7.51 -0.89 8.32
C GLN A 383 -7.45 -1.67 9.63
N ALA A 384 -6.82 -1.11 10.67
CA ALA A 384 -6.77 -1.70 11.99
C ALA A 384 -8.16 -1.82 12.64
N LEU A 385 -9.04 -0.83 12.42
CA LEU A 385 -10.44 -0.90 12.82
C LEU A 385 -11.12 -2.14 12.23
N TYR A 386 -10.98 -2.37 10.92
CA TYR A 386 -11.56 -3.52 10.23
C TYR A 386 -10.68 -4.78 10.28
N GLY A 387 -9.83 -4.91 11.30
CA GLY A 387 -9.22 -6.18 11.70
C GLY A 387 -7.80 -6.43 11.22
N ILE A 388 -7.19 -5.55 10.43
CA ILE A 388 -5.76 -5.67 10.08
C ILE A 388 -4.93 -5.58 11.37
N ASN A 389 -4.13 -6.61 11.63
CA ASN A 389 -3.29 -6.71 12.82
C ASN A 389 -1.85 -7.15 12.51
N LEU A 390 -1.49 -7.14 11.22
CA LEU A 390 -0.13 -7.24 10.72
C LEU A 390 0.03 -6.23 9.58
N ARG A 391 0.81 -5.18 9.81
CA ARG A 391 1.15 -4.20 8.76
C ARG A 391 2.39 -4.69 8.01
N CYS A 392 2.39 -4.52 6.70
CA CYS A 392 3.56 -4.66 5.82
C CYS A 392 3.84 -3.31 5.13
N PRO A 393 4.58 -2.41 5.77
CA PRO A 393 4.95 -1.13 5.17
C PRO A 393 5.87 -1.31 3.96
N HIS A 394 5.46 -0.74 2.82
CA HIS A 394 6.22 -0.63 1.58
C HIS A 394 6.84 0.79 1.50
N LEU A 395 8.15 1.03 1.37
CA LEU A 395 9.26 0.09 1.17
C LEU A 395 10.53 0.50 1.94
N SER A 396 11.25 -0.46 2.51
CA SER A 396 12.57 -0.23 3.11
C SER A 396 13.67 -0.59 2.12
N TRP A 397 14.41 0.38 1.58
CA TRP A 397 15.44 0.11 0.57
C TRP A 397 16.76 -0.36 1.15
N TYR A 398 17.38 -1.34 0.50
CA TYR A 398 18.77 -1.68 0.77
C TYR A 398 19.71 -0.55 0.34
N THR A 399 19.48 0.06 -0.81
CA THR A 399 20.30 1.20 -1.29
C THR A 399 19.46 2.17 -2.11
N MET A 400 19.87 3.43 -2.14
CA MET A 400 19.33 4.44 -3.06
C MET A 400 19.97 4.40 -4.44
N GLU A 401 20.83 3.44 -4.76
CA GLU A 401 21.59 3.41 -6.01
C GLU A 401 20.71 3.36 -7.28
N GLY A 402 20.94 4.31 -8.19
CA GLY A 402 20.35 4.35 -9.53
C GLY A 402 18.82 4.31 -9.54
N GLN A 403 18.27 3.47 -10.42
CA GLN A 403 16.81 3.35 -10.63
C GLN A 403 16.04 2.91 -9.38
N ALA A 404 16.69 2.25 -8.42
CA ALA A 404 16.00 1.67 -7.28
C ALA A 404 15.36 2.72 -6.36
N LYS A 405 15.93 3.93 -6.24
CA LYS A 405 15.34 5.02 -5.43
C LYS A 405 14.06 5.63 -6.01
N ARG A 406 13.69 5.20 -7.23
CA ARG A 406 12.51 5.65 -7.98
C ARG A 406 11.50 4.50 -8.17
N ASP A 407 11.81 3.32 -7.63
CA ASP A 407 10.86 2.22 -7.51
C ASP A 407 9.79 2.61 -6.48
N TYR A 408 8.50 2.46 -6.83
CA TYR A 408 7.30 2.88 -6.07
C TYR A 408 7.63 3.66 -4.78
N PRO A 409 8.08 4.93 -4.92
CA PRO A 409 8.79 5.64 -3.86
C PRO A 409 7.81 6.31 -2.91
N ALA A 410 8.14 6.55 -1.65
CA ALA A 410 9.48 6.74 -1.04
C ALA A 410 9.86 5.73 0.05
N SER A 411 11.16 5.72 0.43
CA SER A 411 11.59 4.82 1.49
C SER A 411 11.11 5.22 2.86
N ILE A 412 10.54 4.27 3.58
CA ILE A 412 10.19 4.40 4.99
C ILE A 412 11.38 4.17 5.93
N PHE A 413 12.57 3.88 5.39
CA PHE A 413 13.69 3.35 6.15
C PHE A 413 14.72 4.43 6.51
N HIS A 414 15.96 4.03 6.81
CA HIS A 414 16.97 4.90 7.40
C HIS A 414 17.36 6.12 6.54
N GLN A 415 16.98 6.12 5.27
CA GLN A 415 17.15 7.22 4.34
C GLN A 415 16.21 8.40 4.65
N SER A 416 15.05 8.14 5.26
CA SER A 416 14.11 9.16 5.71
C SER A 416 14.61 9.89 6.97
N ALA A 417 14.46 11.21 7.07
CA ALA A 417 15.03 11.97 8.19
C ALA A 417 14.40 11.62 9.56
N TRP A 418 13.18 11.09 9.54
CA TRP A 418 12.37 10.71 10.70
C TRP A 418 12.53 9.25 11.14
N TRP A 419 13.42 8.46 10.51
CA TRP A 419 13.49 7.01 10.77
C TRP A 419 13.68 6.66 12.25
N LYS A 420 14.45 7.46 13.01
CA LYS A 420 14.68 7.25 14.45
C LYS A 420 13.45 7.49 15.32
N GLU A 421 12.45 8.16 14.78
CA GLU A 421 11.19 8.48 15.43
C GLU A 421 10.09 7.44 15.11
N TYR A 422 10.30 6.57 14.13
CA TYR A 422 9.27 5.66 13.61
C TYR A 422 8.77 4.63 14.63
N ALA A 423 9.57 4.30 15.65
CA ALA A 423 9.15 3.41 16.74
C ALA A 423 7.86 3.89 17.44
N TYR A 424 7.54 5.18 17.38
CA TYR A 424 6.28 5.70 17.89
C TYR A 424 5.07 5.23 17.09
N VAL A 425 5.18 5.16 15.76
CA VAL A 425 4.13 4.61 14.88
C VAL A 425 3.96 3.12 15.14
N GLU A 426 5.06 2.39 15.27
CA GLU A 426 5.00 0.95 15.55
C GLU A 426 4.46 0.61 16.93
N ASP A 427 4.84 1.37 17.97
CA ASP A 427 4.27 1.22 19.30
C ASP A 427 2.76 1.48 19.27
N TYR A 428 2.31 2.55 18.60
CA TYR A 428 0.89 2.87 18.44
C TYR A 428 0.09 1.70 17.85
N TYR A 429 0.53 1.15 16.72
CA TYR A 429 -0.18 0.05 16.06
C TYR A 429 -0.05 -1.28 16.80
N ALA A 430 1.09 -1.57 17.42
CA ALA A 430 1.26 -2.79 18.21
C ALA A 430 0.33 -2.83 19.43
N ARG A 431 0.04 -1.66 20.01
CA ARG A 431 -0.94 -1.51 21.11
C ARG A 431 -2.37 -1.75 20.63
N ILE A 432 -2.74 -1.22 19.47
CA ILE A 432 -4.06 -1.47 18.85
C ILE A 432 -4.22 -2.96 18.52
N ALA A 433 -3.24 -3.55 17.83
CA ALA A 433 -3.24 -4.97 17.48
C ALA A 433 -3.38 -5.85 18.73
N ARG A 434 -2.64 -5.54 19.81
CA ARG A 434 -2.76 -6.27 21.07
C ARG A 434 -4.16 -6.14 21.68
N PHE A 435 -4.70 -4.93 21.74
CA PHE A 435 -6.04 -4.68 22.32
C PHE A 435 -7.14 -5.44 21.57
N ALA A 436 -7.05 -5.44 20.24
CA ALA A 436 -8.03 -6.07 19.34
C ALA A 436 -7.88 -7.59 19.20
N GLN A 437 -6.78 -8.22 19.66
CA GLN A 437 -6.50 -9.64 19.40
C GLN A 437 -7.53 -10.60 20.00
N ASP A 438 -7.99 -10.36 21.23
CA ASP A 438 -8.80 -11.33 21.98
C ASP A 438 -10.32 -11.17 21.75
N GLY A 439 -11.05 -12.26 21.97
CA GLY A 439 -12.51 -12.26 22.07
C GLY A 439 -13.25 -12.39 20.75
N GLU A 440 -14.57 -12.49 20.89
CA GLU A 440 -15.49 -12.74 19.78
C GLU A 440 -16.06 -11.42 19.24
N PRO A 441 -15.98 -11.14 17.93
CA PRO A 441 -16.60 -9.97 17.33
C PRO A 441 -18.11 -9.90 17.56
N VAL A 442 -18.62 -8.70 17.86
CA VAL A 442 -20.07 -8.41 17.93
C VAL A 442 -20.59 -8.15 16.51
N CYS A 443 -20.57 -9.18 15.68
CA CYS A 443 -21.01 -9.13 14.29
C CYS A 443 -22.04 -10.24 14.05
N ARG A 444 -23.29 -9.85 13.76
CA ARG A 444 -24.45 -10.77 13.69
C ARG A 444 -25.18 -10.75 12.35
N VAL A 445 -24.73 -9.92 11.41
CA VAL A 445 -25.33 -9.71 10.09
C VAL A 445 -24.39 -10.26 9.01
N LEU A 446 -24.91 -11.04 8.07
CA LEU A 446 -24.20 -11.44 6.86
C LEU A 446 -24.75 -10.66 5.65
N VAL A 447 -23.89 -10.14 4.79
CA VAL A 447 -24.24 -9.51 3.51
C VAL A 447 -23.76 -10.41 2.38
N VAL A 448 -24.66 -10.89 1.53
CA VAL A 448 -24.26 -11.72 0.37
C VAL A 448 -23.51 -10.86 -0.65
N SER A 449 -22.33 -11.30 -1.06
CA SER A 449 -21.50 -10.57 -2.04
C SER A 449 -22.14 -10.59 -3.43
N PRO A 450 -22.21 -9.45 -4.15
CA PRO A 450 -22.77 -9.39 -5.50
C PRO A 450 -21.76 -9.77 -6.61
N LEU A 451 -20.55 -10.22 -6.24
CA LEU A 451 -19.43 -10.46 -7.17
C LEU A 451 -19.80 -11.33 -8.38
N GLU A 452 -20.54 -12.43 -8.17
CA GLU A 452 -20.91 -13.35 -9.25
C GLU A 452 -21.91 -12.74 -10.25
N SER A 453 -22.65 -11.70 -9.85
CA SER A 453 -23.48 -10.93 -10.78
C SER A 453 -22.62 -10.14 -11.78
N VAL A 454 -21.41 -9.74 -11.40
CA VAL A 454 -20.44 -9.12 -12.31
C VAL A 454 -19.81 -10.16 -13.25
N TRP A 455 -19.51 -11.37 -12.74
CA TRP A 455 -18.97 -12.47 -13.57
C TRP A 455 -19.88 -12.82 -14.74
N ALA A 456 -21.20 -12.81 -14.51
CA ALA A 456 -22.20 -13.10 -15.53
C ALA A 456 -22.32 -12.01 -16.63
N ARG A 457 -21.62 -10.88 -16.49
CA ARG A 457 -21.74 -9.70 -17.36
C ARG A 457 -20.49 -9.36 -18.18
N ILE A 458 -19.38 -10.07 -18.03
CA ILE A 458 -18.15 -9.79 -18.79
C ILE A 458 -18.40 -9.76 -20.32
N HIS A 459 -17.87 -8.78 -21.03
CA HIS A 459 -17.91 -8.70 -22.50
C HIS A 459 -16.90 -7.65 -22.97
N PRO A 460 -16.39 -7.65 -24.21
CA PRO A 460 -15.49 -6.59 -24.68
C PRO A 460 -16.09 -5.20 -24.42
N GLY A 461 -15.37 -4.35 -23.69
CA GLY A 461 -15.82 -3.01 -23.30
C GLY A 461 -16.61 -2.89 -21.99
N TRP A 462 -16.75 -3.97 -21.20
CA TRP A 462 -17.42 -3.95 -19.89
C TRP A 462 -16.66 -3.13 -18.83
N CYS A 463 -15.33 -3.06 -18.94
CA CYS A 463 -14.42 -2.30 -18.08
C CYS A 463 -13.45 -1.43 -18.90
N ASN A 464 -12.73 -0.53 -18.23
CA ASN A 464 -11.58 0.22 -18.77
C ASN A 464 -10.43 0.13 -17.76
N GLY A 465 -9.35 -0.56 -18.11
CA GLY A 465 -8.39 -1.04 -17.13
C GLY A 465 -9.11 -1.88 -16.06
N LEU A 466 -9.01 -1.47 -14.80
CA LEU A 466 -9.63 -2.19 -13.68
C LEU A 466 -10.90 -1.52 -13.16
N SER A 467 -11.42 -0.52 -13.88
CA SER A 467 -12.60 0.24 -13.49
C SER A 467 -13.81 -0.14 -14.35
N ALA A 468 -15.00 -0.23 -13.73
CA ALA A 468 -16.23 -0.51 -14.45
C ALA A 468 -16.48 0.54 -15.55
N LYS A 469 -16.91 0.10 -16.74
CA LYS A 469 -17.28 0.96 -17.88
C LYS A 469 -18.77 0.86 -18.17
N GLU A 470 -19.33 -0.34 -18.18
CA GLU A 470 -20.76 -0.59 -18.40
C GLU A 470 -21.60 -0.01 -17.24
N ALA A 471 -22.68 0.69 -17.58
CA ALA A 471 -23.52 1.40 -16.61
C ALA A 471 -24.13 0.47 -15.55
N HIS A 472 -24.49 -0.76 -15.92
CA HIS A 472 -25.07 -1.72 -14.98
C HIS A 472 -24.02 -2.24 -13.98
N VAL A 473 -22.80 -2.56 -14.45
CA VAL A 473 -21.70 -2.98 -13.57
C VAL A 473 -21.33 -1.85 -12.60
N LYS A 474 -21.27 -0.60 -13.07
CA LYS A 474 -21.10 0.58 -12.20
C LYS A 474 -22.17 0.66 -11.13
N ALA A 475 -23.44 0.45 -11.50
CA ALA A 475 -24.54 0.50 -10.54
C ALA A 475 -24.45 -0.60 -9.47
N LEU A 476 -23.97 -1.80 -9.81
CA LEU A 476 -23.70 -2.88 -8.84
C LEU A 476 -22.58 -2.48 -7.86
N GLU A 477 -21.48 -1.94 -8.35
CA GLU A 477 -20.36 -1.48 -7.53
C GLU A 477 -20.73 -0.31 -6.61
N GLU A 478 -21.43 0.69 -7.15
CA GLU A 478 -21.92 1.83 -6.37
C GLU A 478 -22.87 1.36 -5.28
N ARG A 479 -23.74 0.38 -5.56
CA ARG A 479 -24.65 -0.21 -4.57
C ARG A 479 -23.88 -0.93 -3.47
N TYR A 480 -22.86 -1.71 -3.83
CA TYR A 480 -22.00 -2.44 -2.90
C TYR A 480 -21.28 -1.48 -1.94
N ALA A 481 -20.66 -0.42 -2.47
CA ALA A 481 -19.99 0.61 -1.68
C ALA A 481 -20.98 1.40 -0.81
N GLN A 482 -22.13 1.81 -1.36
CA GLN A 482 -23.15 2.53 -0.60
C GLN A 482 -23.70 1.70 0.55
N LEU A 483 -23.95 0.41 0.35
CA LEU A 483 -24.45 -0.47 1.39
C LEU A 483 -23.49 -0.54 2.58
N PHE A 484 -22.18 -0.64 2.31
CA PHE A 484 -21.15 -0.57 3.36
C PHE A 484 -21.34 0.70 4.21
N TYR A 485 -21.38 1.88 3.57
CA TYR A 485 -21.51 3.15 4.29
C TYR A 485 -22.81 3.26 5.09
N LEU A 486 -23.94 2.79 4.54
CA LEU A 486 -25.24 2.84 5.22
C LEU A 486 -25.24 2.01 6.51
N LEU A 487 -24.61 0.83 6.49
CA LEU A 487 -24.48 -0.03 7.68
C LEU A 487 -23.52 0.59 8.71
N GLN A 488 -22.34 1.05 8.27
CA GLN A 488 -21.33 1.58 9.17
C GLN A 488 -21.74 2.90 9.85
N ARG A 489 -22.45 3.79 9.14
CA ARG A 489 -23.00 5.05 9.70
C ARG A 489 -24.07 4.84 10.76
N ARG A 490 -24.60 3.62 10.87
CA ARG A 490 -25.55 3.19 11.89
C ARG A 490 -24.94 2.22 12.89
N HIS A 491 -23.61 2.08 12.87
CA HIS A 491 -22.85 1.24 13.80
C HIS A 491 -23.31 -0.23 13.78
N ILE A 492 -23.75 -0.70 12.60
CA ILE A 492 -24.11 -2.09 12.35
C ILE A 492 -22.92 -2.78 11.70
N ASP A 493 -22.30 -3.68 12.45
CA ASP A 493 -21.22 -4.52 11.95
C ASP A 493 -21.77 -5.75 11.21
N PHE A 494 -21.08 -6.19 10.17
CA PHE A 494 -21.52 -7.27 9.29
C PHE A 494 -20.32 -8.05 8.74
N ASP A 495 -20.52 -9.23 8.14
CA ASP A 495 -19.50 -9.86 7.29
C ASP A 495 -20.05 -10.08 5.89
N TYR A 496 -19.17 -10.15 4.89
CA TYR A 496 -19.53 -10.60 3.56
C TYR A 496 -19.63 -12.13 3.48
N GLY A 497 -20.61 -12.61 2.73
CA GLY A 497 -20.76 -14.02 2.34
C GLY A 497 -20.47 -14.19 0.86
N ASP A 498 -19.36 -14.84 0.55
CA ASP A 498 -19.03 -15.31 -0.80
C ASP A 498 -19.82 -16.57 -1.13
N GLU A 499 -20.51 -16.62 -2.27
CA GLU A 499 -21.41 -17.74 -2.57
C GLU A 499 -20.66 -19.07 -2.78
N GLY A 500 -19.47 -19.03 -3.38
CA GLY A 500 -18.61 -20.21 -3.54
C GLY A 500 -18.11 -20.74 -2.20
N LEU A 501 -17.57 -19.85 -1.35
CA LEU A 501 -17.13 -20.21 0.01
C LEU A 501 -18.30 -20.71 0.87
N MET A 502 -19.47 -20.07 0.77
CA MET A 502 -20.67 -20.47 1.48
C MET A 502 -21.17 -21.84 1.02
N ALA A 503 -21.07 -22.18 -0.26
CA ALA A 503 -21.45 -23.50 -0.74
C ALA A 503 -20.68 -24.63 -0.04
N GLU A 504 -19.45 -24.38 0.40
CA GLU A 504 -18.60 -25.34 1.09
C GLU A 504 -18.74 -25.28 2.63
N HIS A 505 -18.88 -24.09 3.19
CA HIS A 505 -18.74 -23.87 4.65
C HIS A 505 -20.02 -23.45 5.37
N ALA A 506 -21.08 -23.11 4.63
CA ALA A 506 -22.29 -22.57 5.22
C ALA A 506 -23.40 -23.60 5.39
N ALA A 507 -24.21 -23.41 6.43
CA ALA A 507 -25.40 -24.23 6.70
C ALA A 507 -26.42 -23.47 7.55
N ALA A 508 -27.70 -23.69 7.31
CA ALA A 508 -28.76 -23.21 8.18
C ALA A 508 -28.84 -24.04 9.47
N GLU A 509 -28.77 -23.39 10.63
CA GLU A 509 -28.88 -23.97 11.97
C GLU A 509 -30.11 -23.38 12.68
N GLY A 510 -31.31 -23.79 12.25
CA GLY A 510 -32.57 -23.21 12.73
C GLY A 510 -32.65 -21.73 12.37
N LYS A 511 -32.73 -20.85 13.37
CA LYS A 511 -32.82 -19.38 13.17
C LYS A 511 -31.47 -18.69 12.89
N ARG A 512 -30.38 -19.44 12.75
CA ARG A 512 -29.04 -18.91 12.53
C ARG A 512 -28.46 -19.48 11.24
N LEU A 513 -27.68 -18.67 10.54
CA LEU A 513 -26.84 -19.14 9.45
C LEU A 513 -25.41 -19.29 9.99
N ARG A 514 -24.81 -20.48 9.87
CA ARG A 514 -23.40 -20.72 10.17
C ARG A 514 -22.60 -20.60 8.88
N VAL A 515 -21.45 -19.93 8.91
CA VAL A 515 -20.42 -19.99 7.87
C VAL A 515 -19.10 -20.30 8.56
N GLY A 516 -18.61 -21.53 8.45
CA GLY A 516 -17.47 -22.02 9.22
C GLY A 516 -17.67 -21.84 10.73
N GLN A 517 -16.86 -20.99 11.36
CA GLN A 517 -16.92 -20.67 12.79
C GLN A 517 -17.90 -19.53 13.13
N ALA A 518 -18.25 -18.68 12.15
CA ALA A 518 -19.11 -17.53 12.36
C ALA A 518 -20.60 -17.92 12.32
N ARG A 519 -21.43 -17.19 13.09
CA ARG A 519 -22.89 -17.36 13.12
C ARG A 519 -23.60 -16.03 12.99
N TYR A 520 -24.64 -16.02 12.17
CA TYR A 520 -25.41 -14.84 11.82
C TYR A 520 -26.88 -15.05 12.18
N ASP A 521 -27.50 -14.03 12.73
CA ASP A 521 -28.92 -14.02 13.07
C ASP A 521 -29.75 -13.33 11.98
N ALA A 522 -29.11 -12.49 11.14
CA ALA A 522 -29.73 -11.85 9.98
C ALA A 522 -28.84 -12.00 8.73
N VAL A 523 -29.48 -12.15 7.57
CA VAL A 523 -28.82 -12.18 6.26
C VAL A 523 -29.45 -11.10 5.37
N LEU A 524 -28.61 -10.30 4.74
CA LEU A 524 -28.97 -9.22 3.85
C LEU A 524 -28.57 -9.56 2.41
N VAL A 525 -29.55 -9.51 1.51
CA VAL A 525 -29.38 -9.63 0.07
C VAL A 525 -29.69 -8.28 -0.57
N CYS A 526 -28.73 -7.72 -1.30
CA CYS A 526 -28.88 -6.39 -1.91
C CYS A 526 -27.99 -6.26 -3.15
N GLY A 527 -28.58 -5.83 -4.27
CA GLY A 527 -27.82 -5.56 -5.50
C GLY A 527 -27.26 -6.81 -6.18
N LEU A 528 -28.03 -7.91 -6.20
CA LEU A 528 -27.70 -9.14 -6.91
C LEU A 528 -28.59 -9.29 -8.14
N ASP A 529 -28.01 -9.61 -9.29
CA ASP A 529 -28.76 -10.01 -10.49
C ASP A 529 -29.14 -11.49 -10.46
N THR A 530 -28.22 -12.30 -9.94
CA THR A 530 -28.36 -13.74 -9.78
C THR A 530 -27.81 -14.20 -8.44
N VAL A 531 -28.22 -15.40 -8.02
CA VAL A 531 -27.78 -16.10 -6.81
C VAL A 531 -27.55 -17.57 -7.19
N ARG A 532 -26.58 -18.25 -6.57
CA ARG A 532 -26.37 -19.69 -6.76
C ARG A 532 -27.55 -20.48 -6.22
N GLY A 533 -27.88 -21.60 -6.86
CA GLY A 533 -28.90 -22.53 -6.37
C GLY A 533 -28.56 -23.11 -4.99
N THR A 534 -27.27 -23.23 -4.64
CA THR A 534 -26.83 -23.61 -3.29
C THR A 534 -27.17 -22.56 -2.25
N THR A 535 -26.87 -21.28 -2.54
CA THR A 535 -27.18 -20.14 -1.68
C THR A 535 -28.69 -19.97 -1.54
N GLU A 536 -29.44 -20.06 -2.64
CA GLU A 536 -30.90 -19.94 -2.66
C GLU A 536 -31.57 -20.93 -1.69
N ARG A 537 -31.25 -22.22 -1.81
CA ARG A 537 -31.79 -23.27 -0.94
C ARG A 537 -31.45 -23.04 0.52
N MET A 538 -30.20 -22.69 0.80
CA MET A 538 -29.71 -22.45 2.15
C MET A 538 -30.40 -21.24 2.79
N LEU A 539 -30.60 -20.14 2.05
CA LEU A 539 -31.32 -18.97 2.56
C LEU A 539 -32.81 -19.24 2.74
N HIS A 540 -33.41 -20.06 1.88
CA HIS A 540 -34.77 -20.56 2.07
C HIS A 540 -34.89 -21.36 3.38
N GLU A 541 -33.99 -22.31 3.63
CA GLU A 541 -33.95 -23.10 4.87
C GLU A 541 -33.75 -22.23 6.12
N PHE A 542 -32.82 -21.28 6.07
CA PHE A 542 -32.57 -20.31 7.14
C PHE A 542 -33.83 -19.48 7.46
N ALA A 543 -34.50 -18.94 6.44
CA ALA A 543 -35.71 -18.14 6.62
C ALA A 543 -36.88 -18.99 7.13
N ALA A 544 -37.05 -20.22 6.62
CA ALA A 544 -38.06 -21.17 7.10
C ALA A 544 -37.81 -21.60 8.56
N GLY A 545 -36.55 -21.66 8.99
CA GLY A 545 -36.13 -21.90 10.37
C GLY A 545 -36.35 -20.73 11.33
N GLY A 546 -36.90 -19.60 10.86
CA GLY A 546 -37.13 -18.38 11.63
C GLY A 546 -35.96 -17.39 11.64
N GLY A 547 -34.97 -17.60 10.77
CA GLY A 547 -33.88 -16.66 10.54
C GLY A 547 -34.36 -15.38 9.84
N ARG A 548 -33.69 -14.26 10.10
CA ARG A 548 -34.08 -12.96 9.56
C ARG A 548 -33.43 -12.71 8.19
N LEU A 549 -34.07 -13.19 7.12
CA LEU A 549 -33.66 -12.89 5.75
C LEU A 549 -34.26 -11.56 5.28
N ILE A 550 -33.41 -10.63 4.86
CA ILE A 550 -33.78 -9.29 4.41
C ILE A 550 -33.35 -9.12 2.96
N VAL A 551 -34.29 -8.76 2.09
CA VAL A 551 -34.02 -8.33 0.71
C VAL A 551 -34.17 -6.82 0.65
N CYS A 552 -33.07 -6.13 0.36
CA CYS A 552 -32.99 -4.68 0.30
C CYS A 552 -32.88 -4.20 -1.14
N GLY A 553 -33.88 -3.46 -1.61
CA GLY A 553 -34.05 -3.12 -3.02
C GLY A 553 -34.71 -4.25 -3.81
N GLU A 554 -34.26 -4.46 -5.05
CA GLU A 554 -34.79 -5.52 -5.91
C GLU A 554 -34.23 -6.90 -5.51
N ALA A 555 -35.08 -7.92 -5.58
CA ALA A 555 -34.64 -9.31 -5.47
C ALA A 555 -33.92 -9.76 -6.76
N PRO A 556 -32.99 -10.74 -6.68
CA PRO A 556 -32.40 -11.34 -7.87
C PRO A 556 -33.48 -11.86 -8.83
N LYS A 557 -33.23 -11.73 -10.13
CA LYS A 557 -34.18 -12.16 -11.18
C LYS A 557 -33.84 -13.53 -11.75
N ALA A 558 -32.70 -14.10 -11.33
CA ALA A 558 -32.18 -15.37 -11.81
C ALA A 558 -31.56 -16.21 -10.70
N VAL A 559 -31.61 -17.53 -10.84
CA VAL A 559 -30.85 -18.50 -10.04
C VAL A 559 -29.92 -19.25 -10.98
N ASP A 560 -28.63 -19.35 -10.65
CA ASP A 560 -27.58 -19.92 -11.52
C ASP A 560 -27.55 -19.28 -12.93
N CYS A 561 -27.78 -17.97 -12.99
CA CYS A 561 -27.96 -17.17 -14.21
C CYS A 561 -29.13 -17.62 -15.12
N LEU A 562 -30.03 -18.48 -14.64
CA LEU A 562 -31.23 -18.90 -15.38
C LEU A 562 -32.45 -18.07 -14.95
N PRO A 563 -33.37 -17.73 -15.89
CA PRO A 563 -34.58 -16.99 -15.55
C PRO A 563 -35.44 -17.70 -14.49
N GLY A 564 -35.96 -16.92 -13.55
CA GLY A 564 -36.69 -17.42 -12.39
C GLY A 564 -35.92 -17.07 -11.12
N GLY A 565 -36.34 -15.99 -10.46
CA GLY A 565 -35.71 -15.52 -9.22
C GLY A 565 -35.90 -16.48 -8.05
N PRO A 566 -35.20 -16.27 -6.94
CA PRO A 566 -35.25 -17.14 -5.78
C PRO A 566 -36.61 -17.11 -5.05
N GLU A 567 -37.01 -18.23 -4.45
CA GLU A 567 -38.26 -18.37 -3.72
C GLU A 567 -38.06 -18.18 -2.21
N TRP A 568 -38.18 -16.93 -1.73
CA TRP A 568 -38.06 -16.61 -0.30
C TRP A 568 -39.35 -15.99 0.27
N PRO A 569 -40.39 -16.79 0.58
CA PRO A 569 -41.68 -16.26 1.01
C PRO A 569 -41.64 -15.60 2.39
N GLN A 570 -40.71 -16.00 3.27
CA GLN A 570 -40.54 -15.42 4.62
C GLN A 570 -39.57 -14.22 4.63
N ALA A 571 -39.00 -13.82 3.49
CA ALA A 571 -38.06 -12.70 3.45
C ALA A 571 -38.74 -11.36 3.74
N ILE A 572 -38.09 -10.53 4.55
CA ILE A 572 -38.46 -9.15 4.80
C ILE A 572 -37.97 -8.32 3.62
N ARG A 573 -38.86 -7.58 2.96
CA ARG A 573 -38.52 -6.75 1.80
C ARG A 573 -38.56 -5.28 2.18
N ILE A 574 -37.47 -4.56 1.94
CA ILE A 574 -37.32 -3.14 2.27
C ILE A 574 -36.75 -2.36 1.07
N PRO A 575 -37.05 -1.05 0.94
CA PRO A 575 -36.38 -0.20 -0.04
C PRO A 575 -34.89 -0.02 0.32
N PHE A 576 -34.06 0.31 -0.68
CA PHE A 576 -32.66 0.68 -0.46
C PHE A 576 -32.55 2.11 0.07
N GLU A 577 -32.80 2.27 1.36
CA GLU A 577 -32.78 3.56 2.05
C GLU A 577 -32.18 3.41 3.45
N GLU A 578 -31.45 4.43 3.92
CA GLU A 578 -30.75 4.40 5.23
C GLU A 578 -31.69 4.06 6.38
N GLU A 579 -32.84 4.74 6.48
CA GLU A 579 -33.78 4.55 7.59
C GLU A 579 -34.49 3.20 7.53
N ALA A 580 -34.75 2.67 6.32
CA ALA A 580 -35.35 1.36 6.17
C ALA A 580 -34.37 0.25 6.62
N LEU A 581 -33.09 0.37 6.25
CA LEU A 581 -32.03 -0.52 6.72
C LEU A 581 -31.84 -0.42 8.23
N ALA A 582 -31.74 0.81 8.76
CA ALA A 582 -31.59 1.05 10.20
C ALA A 582 -32.77 0.45 10.99
N ALA A 583 -34.01 0.66 10.56
CA ALA A 583 -35.19 0.09 11.20
C ALA A 583 -35.20 -1.45 11.13
N ALA A 584 -34.81 -2.03 9.99
CA ALA A 584 -34.79 -3.48 9.80
C ALA A 584 -33.68 -4.17 10.60
N LEU A 585 -32.61 -3.46 10.96
CA LEU A 585 -31.41 -3.99 11.60
C LEU A 585 -31.11 -3.39 12.98
N ARG A 586 -32.01 -2.58 13.55
CA ARG A 586 -31.81 -1.87 14.83
C ARG A 586 -31.33 -2.75 16.00
N GLU A 587 -31.80 -3.99 16.06
CA GLU A 587 -31.41 -4.95 17.12
C GLU A 587 -29.98 -5.49 16.99
N TYR A 588 -29.28 -5.16 15.89
CA TYR A 588 -27.92 -5.57 15.57
C TYR A 588 -26.91 -4.41 15.64
N GLU A 589 -27.34 -3.21 16.04
CA GLU A 589 -26.44 -2.10 16.35
C GLU A 589 -25.44 -2.52 17.44
N VAL A 590 -24.15 -2.26 17.20
CA VAL A 590 -23.07 -2.61 18.14
C VAL A 590 -23.13 -1.72 19.38
N ALA A 591 -23.35 -0.42 19.16
CA ALA A 591 -23.51 0.61 20.17
C ALA A 591 -24.30 1.78 19.56
N SER A 592 -24.94 2.58 20.40
CA SER A 592 -25.55 3.84 19.96
C SER A 592 -24.56 4.98 20.19
N LEU A 593 -24.15 5.66 19.13
CA LEU A 593 -23.30 6.84 19.17
C LEU A 593 -24.07 8.02 18.58
N THR A 594 -24.36 9.02 19.40
CA THR A 594 -25.11 10.20 18.97
C THR A 594 -24.35 11.49 19.23
N LEU A 595 -24.53 12.46 18.34
CA LEU A 595 -24.08 13.83 18.55
C LEU A 595 -24.95 14.51 19.61
N PRO A 596 -24.54 15.68 20.15
CA PRO A 596 -25.32 16.41 21.16
C PRO A 596 -26.77 16.75 20.75
N GLY A 597 -27.07 16.83 19.44
CA GLY A 597 -28.41 17.06 18.91
C GLY A 597 -29.31 15.80 18.87
N GLY A 598 -28.75 14.61 19.16
CA GLY A 598 -29.44 13.33 19.15
C GLY A 598 -29.35 12.55 17.84
N GLU A 599 -28.79 13.14 16.79
CA GLU A 599 -28.53 12.47 15.51
C GLU A 599 -27.38 11.45 15.62
N PRO A 600 -27.37 10.39 14.78
CA PRO A 600 -26.26 9.44 14.75
C PRO A 600 -24.93 10.12 14.41
N ALA A 601 -23.87 9.77 15.13
CA ALA A 601 -22.51 10.21 14.87
C ALA A 601 -21.93 9.47 13.65
N ARG A 602 -22.34 9.88 12.45
CA ARG A 602 -22.04 9.19 11.17
C ARG A 602 -20.56 9.10 10.81
N ASP A 603 -19.75 10.04 11.29
CA ASP A 603 -18.31 10.08 11.04
C ASP A 603 -17.51 9.22 12.04
N ILE A 604 -18.18 8.67 13.06
CA ILE A 604 -17.55 7.80 14.06
C ILE A 604 -17.84 6.34 13.71
N LEU A 605 -16.84 5.65 13.20
CA LEU A 605 -16.90 4.22 12.89
C LEU A 605 -16.68 3.39 14.15
N CYS A 606 -17.31 2.23 14.25
CA CYS A 606 -17.36 1.42 15.47
C CYS A 606 -17.18 -0.08 15.18
N GLN A 607 -16.32 -0.73 15.97
CA GLN A 607 -16.17 -2.19 16.01
C GLN A 607 -16.13 -2.64 17.47
N ALA A 608 -16.67 -3.82 17.77
CA ALA A 608 -16.65 -4.35 19.13
C ALA A 608 -16.33 -5.85 19.21
N LYS A 609 -15.71 -6.23 20.33
CA LYS A 609 -15.47 -7.63 20.71
C LYS A 609 -15.94 -7.91 22.13
N ARG A 610 -16.46 -9.11 22.37
CA ARG A 610 -16.76 -9.62 23.73
C ARG A 610 -15.60 -10.46 24.21
N VAL A 611 -15.05 -10.11 25.38
CA VAL A 611 -13.92 -10.81 26.01
C VAL A 611 -14.29 -11.08 27.46
N ALA A 612 -14.48 -12.34 27.86
CA ALA A 612 -14.57 -12.76 29.27
C ALA A 612 -15.25 -11.79 30.27
N GLY A 613 -16.49 -11.35 29.97
CA GLY A 613 -17.27 -10.45 30.85
C GLY A 613 -17.06 -8.94 30.62
N GLU A 614 -16.19 -8.54 29.71
CA GLU A 614 -16.05 -7.17 29.21
C GLU A 614 -16.40 -7.06 27.71
N THR A 615 -16.74 -5.85 27.26
CA THR A 615 -16.87 -5.50 25.85
C THR A 615 -15.77 -4.51 25.49
N ARG A 616 -14.96 -4.82 24.47
CA ARG A 616 -13.94 -3.93 23.91
C ARG A 616 -14.49 -3.22 22.68
N LEU A 617 -14.27 -1.92 22.59
CA LEU A 617 -14.69 -1.06 21.47
C LEU A 617 -13.47 -0.39 20.85
N LEU A 618 -13.46 -0.34 19.52
CA LEU A 618 -12.59 0.51 18.71
C LEU A 618 -13.49 1.56 18.05
N LEU A 619 -13.20 2.84 18.27
CA LEU A 619 -13.98 3.96 17.76
C LEU A 619 -13.06 4.90 16.99
N LEU A 620 -13.33 5.10 15.71
CA LEU A 620 -12.51 5.94 14.83
C LEU A 620 -13.31 7.13 14.31
N ASN A 621 -12.79 8.34 14.50
CA ASN A 621 -13.23 9.49 13.73
C ASN A 621 -12.63 9.41 12.32
N ASP A 622 -13.45 9.06 11.34
CA ASP A 622 -13.04 8.89 9.95
C ASP A 622 -12.94 10.24 9.18
N ASN A 623 -13.33 11.34 9.83
CA ASN A 623 -13.11 12.68 9.31
C ASN A 623 -11.66 13.11 9.52
N ARG A 624 -10.95 13.41 8.42
CA ARG A 624 -9.52 13.76 8.46
C ARG A 624 -9.24 15.19 8.95
N GLU A 625 -10.24 16.06 8.87
CA GLU A 625 -10.10 17.50 9.07
C GLU A 625 -10.88 18.00 10.28
N ALA A 626 -12.02 17.40 10.60
CA ALA A 626 -12.93 17.90 11.63
C ALA A 626 -12.91 17.07 12.91
N ALA A 627 -12.83 17.78 14.04
CA ALA A 627 -13.09 17.21 15.35
C ALA A 627 -14.59 17.00 15.57
N VAL A 628 -14.94 16.00 16.38
CA VAL A 628 -16.32 15.72 16.78
C VAL A 628 -16.38 15.68 18.31
N ASN A 629 -17.09 16.62 18.91
CA ASN A 629 -17.13 16.80 20.36
C ASN A 629 -18.51 16.45 20.93
N GLY A 630 -18.53 15.91 22.15
CA GLY A 630 -19.72 15.60 22.91
C GLY A 630 -20.52 14.42 22.35
N VAL A 631 -19.85 13.45 21.73
CA VAL A 631 -20.48 12.21 21.29
C VAL A 631 -20.94 11.42 22.52
N GLU A 632 -22.21 11.08 22.59
CA GLU A 632 -22.76 10.21 23.63
C GLU A 632 -22.71 8.76 23.15
N LEU A 633 -21.87 7.95 23.79
CA LEU A 633 -21.86 6.50 23.64
C LEU A 633 -22.84 5.89 24.62
N SER A 634 -23.77 5.06 24.12
CA SER A 634 -24.65 4.21 24.91
C SER A 634 -24.50 2.75 24.47
N ILE A 635 -24.18 1.86 25.41
CA ILE A 635 -23.97 0.43 25.14
C ILE A 635 -24.48 -0.43 26.29
N ALA A 636 -25.11 -1.56 25.95
CA ALA A 636 -25.58 -2.53 26.93
C ALA A 636 -24.42 -3.12 27.75
N GLY A 637 -24.54 -3.07 29.08
CA GLY A 637 -23.48 -3.49 29.99
C GLY A 637 -23.54 -2.77 31.32
N HIS A 638 -22.60 -3.10 32.20
CA HIS A 638 -22.46 -2.51 33.54
C HIS A 638 -20.99 -2.40 33.91
N GLY A 639 -20.67 -1.52 34.85
CA GLY A 639 -19.34 -1.41 35.44
C GLY A 639 -18.46 -0.33 34.83
N PRO A 640 -17.17 -0.30 35.19
CA PRO A 640 -16.27 0.78 34.82
C PRO A 640 -16.00 0.80 33.32
N VAL A 641 -15.73 1.99 32.78
CA VAL A 641 -15.21 2.18 31.43
C VAL A 641 -13.77 2.64 31.51
N THR A 642 -12.89 1.92 30.82
CA THR A 642 -11.46 2.22 30.76
C THR A 642 -11.05 2.53 29.33
N ARG A 643 -10.49 3.73 29.12
CA ARG A 643 -9.84 4.14 27.88
C ARG A 643 -8.38 3.67 27.89
N PHE A 644 -7.98 2.97 26.84
CA PHE A 644 -6.61 2.58 26.56
C PHE A 644 -6.04 3.58 25.57
N ILE A 645 -4.93 4.25 25.92
CA ILE A 645 -4.34 5.31 25.10
C ILE A 645 -3.19 4.70 24.27
N PRO A 646 -3.40 4.42 22.97
CA PRO A 646 -2.39 3.76 22.14
C PRO A 646 -1.13 4.60 21.92
N GLU A 647 -1.19 5.93 22.02
CA GLU A 647 -0.02 6.81 21.91
C GLU A 647 1.00 6.58 23.03
N THR A 648 0.53 6.35 24.27
CA THR A 648 1.39 6.32 25.48
C THR A 648 1.42 4.98 26.19
N GLY A 649 0.45 4.09 25.94
CA GLY A 649 0.24 2.87 26.72
C GLY A 649 -0.45 3.10 28.07
N GLU A 650 -0.88 4.34 28.37
CA GLU A 650 -1.60 4.66 29.60
C GLU A 650 -3.06 4.23 29.57
N LEU A 651 -3.65 4.06 30.76
CA LEU A 651 -5.03 3.66 30.96
C LEU A 651 -5.75 4.73 31.78
N GLU A 652 -6.94 5.11 31.33
CA GLU A 652 -7.78 6.09 31.99
C GLU A 652 -9.17 5.56 32.31
N ARG A 653 -9.66 5.78 33.52
CA ARG A 653 -11.00 5.40 33.96
C ARG A 653 -11.98 6.55 33.72
N LEU A 654 -12.82 6.41 32.70
CA LEU A 654 -13.75 7.46 32.31
C LEU A 654 -14.92 7.60 33.31
N PRO A 655 -15.47 8.81 33.48
CA PRO A 655 -16.73 8.99 34.21
C PRO A 655 -17.87 8.36 33.40
N VAL A 656 -18.74 7.62 34.08
CA VAL A 656 -19.84 6.88 33.45
C VAL A 656 -21.17 7.20 34.13
N ARG A 657 -22.25 7.17 33.36
CA ARG A 657 -23.63 7.12 33.88
C ARG A 657 -24.22 5.75 33.54
N GLU A 658 -24.88 5.11 34.49
CA GLU A 658 -25.59 3.86 34.26
C GLU A 658 -27.10 4.11 34.34
N SER A 659 -27.83 3.70 33.31
CA SER A 659 -29.30 3.73 33.27
C SER A 659 -29.82 2.64 32.34
N GLU A 660 -30.98 2.07 32.66
CA GLU A 660 -31.69 1.13 31.78
C GLU A 660 -30.87 -0.10 31.31
N GLY A 661 -29.89 -0.56 32.10
CA GLY A 661 -29.03 -1.69 31.73
C GLY A 661 -27.93 -1.35 30.72
N ALA A 662 -27.67 -0.05 30.50
CA ALA A 662 -26.63 0.46 29.63
C ALA A 662 -25.66 1.38 30.38
N VAL A 663 -24.44 1.46 29.86
CA VAL A 663 -23.42 2.42 30.26
C VAL A 663 -23.41 3.56 29.24
N HIS A 664 -23.36 4.78 29.76
CA HIS A 664 -23.35 6.02 29.01
C HIS A 664 -22.06 6.81 29.27
N VAL A 665 -21.37 7.20 28.20
CA VAL A 665 -20.08 7.92 28.25
C VAL A 665 -20.06 9.04 27.21
N ARG A 666 -19.60 10.23 27.61
CA ARG A 666 -19.36 11.34 26.70
C ARG A 666 -17.92 11.32 26.20
N LEU A 667 -17.74 11.41 24.89
CA LEU A 667 -16.46 11.29 24.20
C LEU A 667 -16.23 12.48 23.26
N ASP A 668 -14.96 12.88 23.15
CA ASP A 668 -14.49 13.88 22.19
C ASP A 668 -13.44 13.24 21.28
N PHE A 669 -13.49 13.57 20.00
CA PHE A 669 -12.62 13.03 18.97
C PHE A 669 -11.92 14.18 18.25
N ALA A 670 -10.59 14.22 18.32
CA ALA A 670 -9.80 14.99 17.36
C ALA A 670 -9.98 14.41 15.94
N PRO A 671 -9.61 15.14 14.88
CA PRO A 671 -9.57 14.57 13.53
C PRO A 671 -8.73 13.29 13.52
N LYS A 672 -9.23 12.21 12.90
CA LYS A 672 -8.55 10.89 12.84
C LYS A 672 -8.28 10.23 14.19
N ALA A 673 -8.95 10.63 15.27
CA ALA A 673 -8.75 10.02 16.58
C ALA A 673 -9.28 8.57 16.61
N MET A 674 -8.47 7.65 17.17
CA MET A 674 -8.84 6.27 17.47
C MET A 674 -8.93 6.11 18.98
N LEU A 675 -10.12 5.78 19.50
CA LEU A 675 -10.33 5.50 20.91
C LEU A 675 -10.54 4.00 21.14
N LEU A 676 -9.83 3.46 22.14
CA LEU A 676 -9.93 2.06 22.56
C LEU A 676 -10.58 2.00 23.94
N LEU A 677 -11.76 1.40 24.06
CA LEU A 677 -12.51 1.36 25.33
C LEU A 677 -12.79 -0.08 25.78
N SER A 678 -12.57 -0.39 27.05
CA SER A 678 -13.14 -1.58 27.70
C SER A 678 -14.31 -1.18 28.58
N ILE A 679 -15.45 -1.84 28.40
CA ILE A 679 -16.69 -1.70 29.18
C ILE A 679 -16.82 -2.90 30.11
N GLY A 680 -16.92 -2.65 31.42
CA GLY A 680 -17.04 -3.69 32.45
C GLY A 680 -15.71 -4.31 32.90
N GLY A 681 -14.62 -4.07 32.16
CA GLY A 681 -13.27 -4.50 32.53
C GLY A 681 -12.68 -3.68 33.69
N ALA A 682 -12.23 -4.36 34.74
CA ALA A 682 -11.65 -3.71 35.91
C ALA A 682 -10.11 -3.67 35.85
N TYR A 683 -9.58 -2.47 35.62
CA TYR A 683 -8.13 -2.20 35.58
C TYR A 683 -7.73 -1.30 36.77
N PRO A 684 -7.13 -1.85 37.84
CA PRO A 684 -6.74 -1.09 39.04
C PRO A 684 -5.74 0.05 38.78
N GLU A 685 -4.88 -0.12 37.78
CA GLU A 685 -3.85 0.82 37.35
C GLU A 685 -4.38 1.98 36.49
N ALA A 686 -5.65 1.94 36.08
CA ALA A 686 -6.27 3.02 35.32
C ALA A 686 -6.50 4.25 36.21
N LYS A 687 -6.03 5.41 35.76
CA LYS A 687 -6.13 6.69 36.49
C LYS A 687 -7.37 7.46 36.06
N ALA A 688 -7.90 8.34 36.90
CA ALA A 688 -8.95 9.26 36.44
C ALA A 688 -8.38 10.23 35.38
N PRO A 689 -9.15 10.58 34.33
CA PRO A 689 -8.79 11.63 33.40
C PRO A 689 -8.44 12.91 34.13
N ARG A 690 -7.34 13.54 33.73
CA ARG A 690 -6.90 14.77 34.36
C ARG A 690 -7.62 15.95 33.72
N VAL A 691 -8.66 16.44 34.37
CA VAL A 691 -9.37 17.65 33.92
C VAL A 691 -8.56 18.88 34.35
N CYS A 692 -8.19 19.70 33.38
CA CYS A 692 -7.40 20.92 33.61
C CYS A 692 -8.03 22.10 32.89
N GLN A 693 -7.96 23.27 33.53
CA GLN A 693 -8.35 24.55 32.94
C GLN A 693 -7.09 25.32 32.55
N THR A 694 -7.14 25.96 31.38
CA THR A 694 -6.10 26.91 30.95
C THR A 694 -6.30 28.23 31.67
N ILE A 695 -5.30 28.68 32.43
CA ILE A 695 -5.34 29.96 33.16
C ILE A 695 -4.47 31.06 32.51
N ALA A 696 -3.58 30.67 31.60
CA ALA A 696 -2.86 31.60 30.74
C ALA A 696 -2.53 30.92 29.41
N ARG A 697 -2.58 31.68 28.31
CA ARG A 697 -2.09 31.28 26.99
C ARG A 697 -1.22 32.40 26.45
N GLN A 698 -0.04 32.07 25.93
CA GLN A 698 0.88 33.04 25.34
C GLN A 698 1.50 32.47 24.07
N GLU A 699 1.31 33.19 22.96
CA GLU A 699 1.98 32.89 21.68
C GLU A 699 3.45 33.31 21.72
N CYS A 700 4.29 32.60 20.96
CA CYS A 700 5.67 32.97 20.78
C CYS A 700 5.77 34.35 20.11
N ALA A 701 6.31 35.33 20.83
CA ALA A 701 6.36 36.74 20.40
C ALA A 701 7.50 37.06 19.40
N ALA A 702 8.37 36.09 19.09
CA ALA A 702 9.52 36.31 18.20
C ALA A 702 9.10 36.32 16.73
N SER A 703 9.44 37.40 16.01
CA SER A 703 9.20 37.52 14.56
C SER A 703 10.17 36.69 13.71
N ALA A 704 11.31 36.30 14.30
CA ALA A 704 12.28 35.36 13.72
C ALA A 704 12.94 34.55 14.85
N LEU A 705 13.23 33.29 14.56
CA LEU A 705 13.76 32.29 15.48
C LEU A 705 15.20 31.94 15.10
N ARG A 706 16.03 31.74 16.13
CA ARG A 706 17.31 31.05 15.94
C ARG A 706 17.02 29.58 15.66
N TYR A 707 17.91 28.95 14.90
CA TYR A 707 17.74 27.56 14.49
C TYR A 707 19.07 26.83 14.40
N GLU A 708 18.98 25.51 14.33
CA GLU A 708 20.10 24.59 14.14
C GLU A 708 19.72 23.56 13.07
N LEU A 709 20.69 23.22 12.21
CA LEU A 709 20.56 22.16 11.22
C LEU A 709 21.31 20.92 11.73
N ALA A 710 20.68 19.75 11.67
CA ALA A 710 21.33 18.49 12.06
C ALA A 710 22.37 17.99 11.04
N GLU A 711 22.33 18.52 9.82
CA GLU A 711 23.29 18.25 8.75
C GLU A 711 23.56 19.54 7.95
N PRO A 712 24.64 19.63 7.16
CA PRO A 712 24.90 20.79 6.32
C PRO A 712 23.73 21.09 5.37
N ASN A 713 23.54 22.35 5.01
CA ASN A 713 22.61 22.69 3.94
C ASN A 713 23.13 22.17 2.60
N LEU A 714 22.24 22.02 1.63
CA LEU A 714 22.57 21.44 0.33
C LEU A 714 21.98 22.20 -0.85
N CYS A 715 22.67 22.13 -1.98
CA CYS A 715 22.20 22.55 -3.30
C CYS A 715 22.12 21.30 -4.18
N VAL A 716 20.91 21.00 -4.67
CA VAL A 716 20.71 19.93 -5.64
C VAL A 716 21.15 20.42 -7.03
N LEU A 717 21.94 19.62 -7.72
CA LEU A 717 22.36 19.81 -9.10
C LEU A 717 21.86 18.61 -9.93
N ASP A 718 20.61 18.68 -10.36
CA ASP A 718 19.90 17.64 -11.11
C ASP A 718 19.66 18.01 -12.58
N GLN A 719 20.35 19.05 -13.05
CA GLN A 719 20.28 19.50 -14.44
C GLN A 719 21.68 19.64 -15.03
N ALA A 720 21.89 19.09 -16.22
CA ALA A 720 23.19 19.05 -16.89
C ALA A 720 23.08 19.23 -18.41
N SER A 721 24.09 19.87 -19.00
CA SER A 721 24.36 19.72 -20.44
C SER A 721 25.15 18.43 -20.68
N VAL A 722 24.87 17.74 -21.79
CA VAL A 722 25.52 16.50 -22.20
C VAL A 722 26.44 16.76 -23.40
N SER A 723 27.64 16.16 -23.42
CA SER A 723 28.50 16.07 -24.60
C SER A 723 28.90 14.61 -24.81
N LEU A 724 28.75 14.12 -26.04
CA LEU A 724 29.05 12.74 -26.42
C LEU A 724 30.29 12.69 -27.30
N ASN A 725 31.25 11.85 -26.96
CA ASN A 725 32.49 11.63 -27.73
C ASN A 725 33.22 12.96 -28.08
N GLY A 726 33.24 13.92 -27.16
CA GLY A 726 33.85 15.25 -27.37
C GLY A 726 33.09 16.18 -28.32
N GLY A 727 31.83 15.87 -28.64
CA GLY A 727 30.95 16.69 -29.47
C GLY A 727 30.44 17.96 -28.80
N ALA A 728 29.53 18.66 -29.48
CA ALA A 728 28.88 19.85 -28.94
C ALA A 728 28.06 19.54 -27.68
N TRP A 729 28.00 20.49 -26.75
CA TRP A 729 27.15 20.41 -25.58
C TRP A 729 25.68 20.60 -25.97
N SER A 730 24.79 19.78 -25.40
CA SER A 730 23.35 19.97 -25.46
C SER A 730 22.91 21.22 -24.67
N GLU A 731 21.62 21.55 -24.78
CA GLU A 731 20.96 22.38 -23.77
C GLU A 731 21.03 21.71 -22.38
N GLU A 732 20.72 22.48 -21.33
CA GLU A 732 20.65 21.92 -19.97
C GLU A 732 19.36 21.08 -19.85
N LEU A 733 19.52 19.79 -19.51
CA LEU A 733 18.45 18.82 -19.37
C LEU A 733 18.36 18.38 -17.91
N GLU A 734 17.15 18.12 -17.41
CA GLU A 734 16.95 17.35 -16.17
C GLU A 734 17.63 15.97 -16.29
N ILE A 735 18.19 15.46 -15.19
CA ILE A 735 19.14 14.36 -15.21
C ILE A 735 18.61 13.07 -15.84
N LEU A 736 17.34 12.70 -15.64
CA LEU A 736 16.76 11.53 -16.30
C LEU A 736 16.54 11.77 -17.79
N LYS A 737 16.21 13.00 -18.19
CA LYS A 737 16.19 13.40 -19.61
C LYS A 737 17.58 13.38 -20.23
N ALA A 738 18.61 13.75 -19.47
CA ALA A 738 20.00 13.62 -19.89
C ALA A 738 20.40 12.15 -20.09
N ASP A 739 20.01 11.24 -19.19
CA ASP A 739 20.23 9.80 -19.35
C ASP A 739 19.53 9.26 -20.61
N ARG A 740 18.25 9.61 -20.82
CA ARG A 740 17.52 9.23 -22.06
C ARG A 740 18.20 9.76 -23.31
N HIS A 741 18.68 11.00 -23.30
CA HIS A 741 19.42 11.58 -24.42
C HIS A 741 20.69 10.80 -24.76
N VAL A 742 21.45 10.38 -23.74
CA VAL A 742 22.65 9.54 -23.92
C VAL A 742 22.28 8.16 -24.46
N ARG A 743 21.23 7.54 -23.90
CA ARG A 743 20.74 6.20 -24.30
C ARG A 743 20.22 6.18 -25.73
N ASP A 744 19.47 7.19 -26.16
CA ASP A 744 19.00 7.33 -27.54
C ASP A 744 20.17 7.39 -28.52
N ALA A 745 21.18 8.20 -28.20
CA ALA A 745 22.37 8.34 -29.04
C ALA A 745 23.15 7.03 -29.18
N PHE A 746 23.18 6.21 -28.13
CA PHE A 746 23.82 4.88 -28.13
C PHE A 746 22.88 3.72 -28.48
N ARG A 747 21.59 3.99 -28.76
CA ARG A 747 20.55 2.99 -29.07
C ARG A 747 20.36 1.95 -27.96
N LEU A 748 20.38 2.40 -26.72
CA LEU A 748 20.16 1.58 -25.54
C LEU A 748 18.70 1.70 -25.07
N PRO A 749 18.11 0.63 -24.50
CA PRO A 749 16.81 0.72 -23.84
C PRO A 749 16.83 1.74 -22.69
N TYR A 750 15.70 2.40 -22.46
CA TYR A 750 15.52 3.26 -21.29
C TYR A 750 15.53 2.44 -20.01
N ARG A 751 15.95 3.07 -18.92
CA ARG A 751 15.78 2.53 -17.58
C ARG A 751 14.40 2.84 -17.06
N GLY A 752 13.94 2.02 -16.13
CA GLY A 752 12.64 2.13 -15.48
C GLY A 752 12.40 0.93 -14.57
N GLY A 753 11.25 0.86 -13.91
CA GLY A 753 10.86 -0.30 -13.09
C GLY A 753 10.85 -1.63 -13.86
N GLU A 754 10.63 -1.56 -15.17
CA GLU A 754 10.56 -2.71 -16.07
C GLU A 754 11.90 -3.10 -16.71
N MET A 755 13.01 -2.46 -16.33
CA MET A 755 14.31 -2.80 -16.89
C MET A 755 14.71 -4.25 -16.57
N LEU A 756 15.54 -4.86 -17.42
CA LEU A 756 16.20 -6.12 -17.08
C LEU A 756 16.98 -5.93 -15.77
N GLN A 757 16.93 -6.90 -14.87
CA GLN A 757 17.66 -6.79 -13.60
C GLN A 757 19.17 -6.72 -13.83
N PRO A 758 19.92 -5.88 -13.08
CA PRO A 758 21.36 -5.81 -13.19
C PRO A 758 22.06 -7.16 -13.02
N TRP A 759 21.57 -8.04 -12.13
CA TRP A 759 22.12 -9.38 -11.96
C TRP A 759 21.95 -10.27 -13.19
N PHE A 760 20.88 -10.06 -13.97
CA PHE A 760 20.59 -10.81 -15.19
C PHE A 760 21.46 -10.32 -16.35
N ILE A 761 21.54 -8.99 -16.52
CA ILE A 761 22.40 -8.39 -17.56
C ILE A 761 23.88 -8.60 -17.23
N GLY A 762 24.28 -8.59 -15.96
CA GLY A 762 25.67 -8.75 -15.50
C GLY A 762 26.31 -10.10 -15.85
N GLN A 763 25.52 -11.05 -16.37
CA GLN A 763 26.01 -12.29 -16.98
C GLN A 763 26.60 -12.07 -18.39
N ARG A 764 26.42 -10.87 -18.96
CA ARG A 764 26.88 -10.46 -20.29
C ARG A 764 28.13 -9.59 -20.17
N ASP A 765 28.96 -9.60 -21.21
CA ASP A 765 30.02 -8.60 -21.37
C ASP A 765 29.41 -7.29 -21.89
N LEU A 766 29.53 -6.21 -21.12
CA LEU A 766 28.93 -4.91 -21.42
C LEU A 766 30.00 -3.92 -21.87
N PRO A 767 30.29 -3.77 -23.17
CA PRO A 767 31.34 -2.88 -23.66
C PRO A 767 31.02 -1.40 -23.42
N VAL A 768 32.05 -0.56 -23.47
CA VAL A 768 31.88 0.90 -23.51
C VAL A 768 31.25 1.28 -24.84
N CYS A 769 30.09 1.95 -24.80
CA CYS A 769 29.36 2.43 -25.97
C CYS A 769 29.99 3.72 -26.54
N GLY A 770 30.57 4.55 -25.67
CA GLY A 770 31.22 5.82 -26.01
C GLY A 770 31.57 6.63 -24.77
N GLU A 771 32.13 7.83 -24.95
CA GLU A 771 32.33 8.79 -23.85
C GLU A 771 31.08 9.64 -23.67
N ALA A 772 30.63 9.78 -22.42
CA ALA A 772 29.62 10.76 -22.02
C ALA A 772 30.24 11.75 -21.01
N ALA A 773 30.01 13.03 -21.26
CA ALA A 773 30.37 14.11 -20.35
C ALA A 773 29.12 14.89 -19.93
N LEU A 774 29.01 15.18 -18.63
CA LEU A 774 27.93 15.96 -18.03
C LEU A 774 28.50 17.25 -17.45
N ARG A 775 27.86 18.38 -17.71
CA ARG A 775 28.23 19.69 -17.14
C ARG A 775 27.08 20.25 -16.33
N PHE A 776 27.28 20.32 -15.01
CA PHE A 776 26.37 20.92 -14.04
C PHE A 776 26.84 22.34 -13.73
N SER A 777 25.94 23.32 -13.80
CA SER A 777 26.27 24.74 -13.52
C SER A 777 25.59 25.23 -12.25
N PHE A 778 26.18 26.19 -11.55
CA PHE A 778 25.55 26.90 -10.44
C PHE A 778 26.21 28.28 -10.24
N GLU A 779 25.54 29.19 -9.55
CA GLU A 779 26.05 30.53 -9.26
C GLU A 779 26.47 30.64 -7.79
N VAL A 780 27.47 31.49 -7.52
CA VAL A 780 27.94 31.79 -6.16
C VAL A 780 27.91 33.30 -5.95
N GLU A 781 27.06 33.76 -5.04
CA GLU A 781 27.00 35.17 -4.61
C GLU A 781 27.85 35.41 -3.37
N THR A 782 27.90 34.43 -2.47
CA THR A 782 28.75 34.44 -1.28
C THR A 782 29.53 33.14 -1.24
N LEU A 783 30.87 33.23 -1.12
CA LEU A 783 31.70 32.04 -0.98
C LEU A 783 31.31 31.27 0.30
N PRO A 784 31.06 29.96 0.22
CA PRO A 784 30.75 29.15 1.40
C PRO A 784 31.83 29.24 2.48
N GLU A 785 31.43 29.23 3.74
CA GLU A 785 32.34 29.16 4.88
C GLU A 785 32.52 27.71 5.32
N GLY A 786 33.73 27.31 5.74
CA GLY A 786 33.99 25.96 6.24
C GLY A 786 34.07 24.88 5.15
N PRO A 787 33.95 23.59 5.53
CA PRO A 787 34.11 22.48 4.60
C PRO A 787 32.94 22.39 3.61
N LEU A 788 33.26 22.04 2.38
CA LEU A 788 32.33 21.88 1.27
C LEU A 788 32.48 20.48 0.70
N TYR A 789 31.36 19.81 0.40
CA TYR A 789 31.37 18.45 -0.11
C TYR A 789 30.56 18.36 -1.41
N LEU A 790 31.12 17.71 -2.42
CA LEU A 790 30.38 17.30 -3.62
C LEU A 790 30.04 15.82 -3.48
N VAL A 791 28.76 15.52 -3.29
CA VAL A 791 28.24 14.18 -3.02
C VAL A 791 27.57 13.63 -4.27
N MET A 792 27.88 12.38 -4.61
CA MET A 792 27.33 11.68 -5.77
C MET A 792 27.42 10.16 -5.63
N GLU A 793 26.66 9.45 -6.46
CA GLU A 793 26.77 8.00 -6.63
C GLU A 793 27.91 7.61 -7.54
N GLU A 794 28.39 6.37 -7.38
CA GLU A 794 29.38 5.73 -8.27
C GLU A 794 30.59 6.62 -8.59
N ILE A 795 31.08 7.36 -7.60
CA ILE A 795 32.16 8.34 -7.74
C ILE A 795 33.40 7.79 -8.45
N GLN A 796 33.66 6.48 -8.28
CA GLN A 796 34.76 5.73 -8.90
C GLN A 796 34.64 5.60 -10.43
N ASN A 797 33.43 5.72 -10.99
CA ASN A 797 33.15 5.59 -12.41
C ASN A 797 33.31 6.90 -13.18
N PHE A 798 33.58 8.02 -12.48
CA PHE A 798 33.67 9.34 -13.08
C PHE A 798 35.03 10.01 -12.84
N THR A 799 35.49 10.73 -13.87
CA THR A 799 36.47 11.80 -13.67
C THR A 799 35.72 13.10 -13.42
N THR A 800 36.08 13.81 -12.34
CA THR A 800 35.40 15.02 -11.89
C THR A 800 36.31 16.23 -11.97
N GLU A 801 35.82 17.30 -12.57
CA GLU A 801 36.49 18.61 -12.66
C GLU A 801 35.57 19.69 -12.08
N LEU A 802 36.14 20.63 -11.33
CA LEU A 802 35.48 21.83 -10.85
C LEU A 802 36.22 23.05 -11.43
N ASN A 803 35.53 23.88 -12.19
CA ASN A 803 36.09 25.07 -12.84
C ASN A 803 37.41 24.79 -13.60
N GLY A 804 37.45 23.66 -14.32
CA GLY A 804 38.61 23.21 -15.09
C GLY A 804 39.74 22.57 -14.27
N THR A 805 39.60 22.48 -12.94
CA THR A 805 40.55 21.80 -12.06
C THR A 805 40.04 20.40 -11.72
N ARG A 806 40.81 19.37 -12.06
CA ARG A 806 40.48 17.98 -11.71
C ARG A 806 40.54 17.78 -10.19
N LEU A 807 39.47 17.24 -9.62
CA LEU A 807 39.43 16.89 -8.20
C LEU A 807 40.24 15.60 -7.96
N ALA A 808 40.92 15.54 -6.81
CA ALA A 808 41.64 14.34 -6.40
C ALA A 808 40.64 13.22 -6.12
N GLN A 809 40.91 11.99 -6.60
CA GLN A 809 40.06 10.82 -6.38
C GLN A 809 40.13 10.26 -4.95
N THR A 810 40.37 11.10 -3.95
CA THR A 810 40.33 10.70 -2.53
C THR A 810 38.92 10.96 -2.02
N VAL A 811 38.15 9.89 -1.85
CA VAL A 811 36.83 9.96 -1.22
C VAL A 811 37.01 10.39 0.22
N SER A 812 36.25 11.40 0.65
CA SER A 812 36.22 11.82 2.05
C SER A 812 35.53 10.75 2.91
N GLY A 813 35.82 10.71 4.22
CA GLY A 813 35.10 9.83 5.15
C GLY A 813 33.67 10.30 5.48
N PHE A 814 33.14 11.28 4.74
CA PHE A 814 31.82 11.83 4.95
C PHE A 814 30.75 10.86 4.45
N SER A 815 29.81 10.48 5.33
CA SER A 815 28.68 9.61 5.02
C SER A 815 27.39 10.42 5.14
N TRP A 816 26.49 10.26 4.17
CA TRP A 816 25.22 10.98 4.12
C TRP A 816 24.11 10.09 3.58
N VAL A 817 23.01 9.98 4.34
CA VAL A 817 21.74 9.29 4.01
C VAL A 817 21.84 7.79 3.71
N ASP A 818 22.63 7.40 2.71
CA ASP A 818 22.74 6.03 2.19
C ASP A 818 24.22 5.70 1.87
N ALA A 819 24.55 4.41 1.79
CA ALA A 819 25.91 3.96 1.51
C ALA A 819 26.32 4.17 0.04
N CYS A 820 25.37 4.33 -0.88
CA CYS A 820 25.69 4.61 -2.29
C CYS A 820 26.32 6.00 -2.51
N PHE A 821 26.13 6.93 -1.58
CA PHE A 821 26.65 8.28 -1.69
C PHE A 821 28.09 8.37 -1.20
N SER A 822 28.97 8.81 -2.09
CA SER A 822 30.35 9.16 -1.78
C SER A 822 30.57 10.66 -1.97
N ALA A 823 31.54 11.22 -1.25
CA ALA A 823 31.77 12.66 -1.25
C ALA A 823 33.22 13.04 -1.53
N TYR A 824 33.43 13.98 -2.46
CA TYR A 824 34.68 14.73 -2.56
C TYR A 824 34.64 15.92 -1.60
N GLU A 825 35.70 16.11 -0.81
CA GLU A 825 35.91 17.41 -0.17
C GLU A 825 36.37 18.42 -1.24
N VAL A 826 35.65 19.53 -1.34
CA VAL A 826 35.86 20.56 -2.35
C VAL A 826 36.61 21.73 -1.72
N PRO A 827 37.84 22.05 -2.18
CA PRO A 827 38.51 23.25 -1.71
C PRO A 827 37.73 24.50 -2.12
N ALA A 828 37.30 25.29 -1.15
CA ALA A 828 36.55 26.54 -1.40
C ALA A 828 37.30 27.52 -2.33
N SER A 829 38.64 27.43 -2.39
CA SER A 829 39.49 28.21 -3.30
C SER A 829 39.28 27.89 -4.78
N LEU A 830 38.66 26.75 -5.12
CA LEU A 830 38.31 26.42 -6.50
C LEU A 830 37.00 27.08 -6.93
N LEU A 831 36.19 27.57 -5.98
CA LEU A 831 35.01 28.36 -6.27
C LEU A 831 35.37 29.83 -6.50
N HIS A 832 34.58 30.50 -7.34
CA HIS A 832 34.66 31.94 -7.51
C HIS A 832 33.25 32.54 -7.54
N LEU A 833 33.15 33.86 -7.35
CA LEU A 833 31.88 34.56 -7.48
C LEU A 833 31.33 34.44 -8.92
N GLY A 834 30.01 34.37 -9.04
CA GLY A 834 29.31 34.13 -10.30
C GLY A 834 29.26 32.64 -10.67
N ARG A 835 29.34 32.36 -11.98
CA ARG A 835 29.09 31.03 -12.54
C ARG A 835 30.21 30.05 -12.24
N ASN A 836 29.87 28.88 -11.71
CA ASN A 836 30.77 27.76 -11.46
C ASN A 836 30.23 26.51 -12.17
N GLU A 837 31.12 25.58 -12.51
CA GLU A 837 30.77 24.38 -13.26
C GLU A 837 31.47 23.13 -12.71
N VAL A 838 30.71 22.06 -12.57
CA VAL A 838 31.21 20.70 -12.32
C VAL A 838 31.06 19.89 -13.61
N ILE A 839 32.15 19.28 -14.07
CA ILE A 839 32.15 18.40 -15.24
C ILE A 839 32.46 16.97 -14.79
N LEU A 840 31.57 16.04 -15.13
CA LEU A 840 31.77 14.60 -14.98
C LEU A 840 32.05 13.97 -16.34
N ARG A 841 32.99 13.03 -16.40
CA ARG A 841 33.30 12.23 -17.61
C ARG A 841 33.33 10.74 -17.29
N THR A 842 32.72 9.93 -18.13
CA THR A 842 32.74 8.47 -18.02
C THR A 842 32.71 7.78 -19.37
N GLY A 843 33.26 6.56 -19.42
CA GLY A 843 33.02 5.62 -20.51
C GLY A 843 31.68 4.95 -20.30
N TYR A 844 30.66 5.39 -21.04
CA TYR A 844 29.28 5.00 -20.83
C TYR A 844 29.03 3.55 -21.26
N ARG A 845 28.29 2.80 -20.44
CA ARG A 845 27.87 1.41 -20.69
C ARG A 845 26.37 1.29 -20.47
N GLU A 846 25.77 0.19 -20.91
CA GLU A 846 24.35 -0.11 -20.64
C GLU A 846 24.00 -0.04 -19.13
N SER A 847 24.95 -0.46 -18.28
CA SER A 847 24.82 -0.46 -16.82
C SER A 847 25.12 0.88 -16.14
N SER A 848 25.58 1.91 -16.87
CA SER A 848 25.95 3.20 -16.26
C SER A 848 24.73 3.92 -15.66
N ASN A 849 24.92 4.51 -14.48
CA ASN A 849 23.97 5.40 -13.81
C ASN A 849 24.37 6.87 -14.05
N LEU A 850 23.46 7.70 -14.55
CA LEU A 850 23.62 9.16 -14.52
C LEU A 850 22.65 9.73 -13.49
N GLU A 851 23.18 10.41 -12.48
CA GLU A 851 22.44 10.82 -11.29
C GLU A 851 22.76 12.27 -10.90
N ALA A 852 21.88 12.87 -10.09
CA ALA A 852 22.05 14.23 -9.60
C ALA A 852 23.28 14.34 -8.68
N LEU A 853 23.84 15.55 -8.58
CA LEU A 853 24.91 15.86 -7.62
C LEU A 853 24.35 16.69 -6.47
N TYR A 854 24.94 16.55 -5.29
CA TYR A 854 24.57 17.33 -4.11
C TYR A 854 25.80 18.08 -3.62
N LEU A 855 25.77 19.40 -3.75
CA LEU A 855 26.77 20.25 -3.11
C LEU A 855 26.30 20.51 -1.67
N MET A 856 27.12 20.22 -0.67
CA MET A 856 26.75 20.32 0.74
C MET A 856 27.75 21.18 1.52
N GLY A 857 27.25 22.07 2.39
CA GLY A 857 28.10 22.95 3.19
C GLY A 857 27.32 23.98 4.00
N ASN A 858 28.05 24.95 4.57
CA ASN A 858 27.48 26.05 5.34
C ASN A 858 27.19 27.26 4.43
N PHE A 859 26.10 27.18 3.68
CA PHE A 859 25.62 28.23 2.78
C PHE A 859 24.08 28.21 2.68
N GLY A 860 23.48 29.31 2.24
CA GLY A 860 22.08 29.37 1.81
C GLY A 860 21.95 29.12 0.30
N VAL A 861 20.74 28.87 -0.19
CA VAL A 861 20.45 28.73 -1.61
C VAL A 861 19.26 29.61 -2.00
N ARG A 862 19.42 30.41 -3.06
CA ARG A 862 18.33 31.12 -3.74
C ARG A 862 18.04 30.46 -5.08
N LEU A 863 16.75 30.29 -5.37
CA LEU A 863 16.26 29.78 -6.64
C LEU A 863 15.63 30.91 -7.47
N ASP A 864 16.09 31.06 -8.70
CA ASP A 864 15.50 31.95 -9.71
C ASP A 864 15.07 31.08 -10.90
N GLY A 865 13.89 30.48 -10.80
CA GLY A 865 13.45 29.40 -11.70
C GLY A 865 14.32 28.14 -11.52
N ALA A 866 15.02 27.75 -12.57
CA ALA A 866 15.97 26.63 -12.57
C ALA A 866 17.37 27.01 -12.07
N ARG A 867 17.65 28.31 -11.90
CA ARG A 867 18.98 28.80 -11.51
C ARG A 867 19.19 28.64 -10.00
N ARG A 868 20.30 28.00 -9.63
CA ARG A 868 20.73 27.76 -8.24
C ARG A 868 21.83 28.75 -7.90
N THR A 869 21.63 29.58 -6.88
CA THR A 869 22.65 30.53 -6.41
C THR A 869 23.00 30.27 -4.94
N LEU A 870 24.27 30.03 -4.64
CA LEU A 870 24.76 29.93 -3.27
C LEU A 870 24.86 31.31 -2.64
N THR A 871 24.27 31.48 -1.46
CA THR A 871 24.25 32.71 -0.67
C THR A 871 24.79 32.47 0.73
N ALA A 872 24.88 33.51 1.56
CA ALA A 872 25.10 33.32 2.99
C ALA A 872 23.96 32.48 3.61
N LEU A 873 24.30 31.62 4.58
CA LEU A 873 23.30 30.90 5.37
C LEU A 873 22.48 31.92 6.20
N PRO A 874 21.14 31.82 6.29
CA PRO A 874 20.35 32.77 7.05
C PRO A 874 20.71 32.71 8.55
N ALA A 875 20.81 33.85 9.22
CA ALA A 875 21.11 33.88 10.66
C ALA A 875 19.91 33.48 11.55
N THR A 876 18.70 33.69 11.04
CA THR A 876 17.41 33.38 11.71
C THR A 876 16.36 33.02 10.68
N LEU A 877 15.34 32.25 11.07
CA LEU A 877 14.19 31.89 10.23
C LEU A 877 12.91 32.49 10.78
N ARG A 878 12.04 33.01 9.92
CA ARG A 878 10.67 33.39 10.26
C ARG A 878 9.77 32.15 10.26
N VAL A 879 8.66 32.22 10.99
CA VAL A 879 7.54 31.27 10.82
C VAL A 879 7.05 31.36 9.37
N GLY A 880 6.85 30.20 8.74
CA GLY A 880 6.58 30.02 7.31
C GLY A 880 7.58 29.09 6.63
N SER A 881 7.41 28.88 5.32
CA SER A 881 8.26 27.98 4.54
C SER A 881 9.73 28.38 4.59
N VAL A 882 10.61 27.44 4.93
CA VAL A 882 12.06 27.63 4.88
C VAL A 882 12.59 27.59 3.46
N THR A 883 11.78 27.10 2.50
CA THR A 883 12.17 27.03 1.09
C THR A 883 12.42 28.41 0.48
N GLU A 884 11.73 29.43 1.00
CA GLU A 884 11.86 30.83 0.58
C GLU A 884 12.87 31.62 1.44
N GLN A 885 13.52 30.95 2.39
CA GLN A 885 14.37 31.57 3.41
C GLN A 885 15.83 31.11 3.32
N GLY A 886 16.26 30.59 2.16
CA GLY A 886 17.63 30.15 1.92
C GLY A 886 17.85 28.65 2.14
N LEU A 887 16.80 27.88 2.45
CA LEU A 887 16.84 26.43 2.65
C LEU A 887 15.89 25.66 1.70
N PRO A 888 15.86 25.93 0.38
CA PRO A 888 14.92 25.28 -0.56
C PRO A 888 15.02 23.76 -0.58
N PHE A 889 16.23 23.22 -0.52
CA PHE A 889 16.48 21.79 -0.62
C PHE A 889 16.76 21.12 0.72
N TYR A 890 16.76 21.87 1.83
CA TYR A 890 17.01 21.28 3.15
C TYR A 890 15.84 20.40 3.56
N SER A 891 16.14 19.20 4.03
CA SER A 891 15.12 18.20 4.33
C SER A 891 15.49 17.25 5.48
N GLY A 892 16.53 17.59 6.23
CA GLY A 892 16.92 16.89 7.45
C GLY A 892 16.10 17.36 8.66
N LYS A 893 16.72 17.39 9.84
CA LYS A 893 16.10 17.90 11.07
C LYS A 893 16.40 19.39 11.25
N LEU A 894 15.36 20.19 11.46
CA LEU A 894 15.46 21.63 11.67
C LEU A 894 14.99 21.97 13.08
N THR A 895 15.91 22.35 13.96
CA THR A 895 15.60 22.69 15.35
C THR A 895 15.43 24.19 15.50
N TYR A 896 14.24 24.63 15.87
CA TYR A 896 13.93 26.00 16.27
C TYR A 896 14.14 26.18 17.77
N LEU A 897 14.81 27.27 18.14
CA LEU A 897 14.97 27.70 19.53
C LEU A 897 13.81 28.64 19.88
N VAL A 898 12.71 28.07 20.37
CA VAL A 898 11.45 28.79 20.63
C VAL A 898 11.49 29.45 22.01
N PRO A 899 11.41 30.79 22.10
CA PRO A 899 11.32 31.48 23.38
C PRO A 899 10.03 31.11 24.13
N ALA A 900 10.18 30.74 25.40
CA ALA A 900 9.07 30.34 26.25
C ALA A 900 8.71 31.44 27.28
N PRO A 901 7.46 31.51 27.73
CA PRO A 901 7.05 32.41 28.80
C PRO A 901 7.78 32.13 30.12
N GLN A 902 8.01 33.18 30.93
CA GLN A 902 8.72 33.05 32.21
C GLN A 902 8.07 32.06 33.19
N TRP A 903 6.76 31.86 33.11
CA TRP A 903 6.05 30.92 33.98
C TRP A 903 6.27 29.45 33.59
N ALA A 904 6.66 29.16 32.34
CA ALA A 904 6.95 27.81 31.87
C ALA A 904 8.22 27.24 32.55
N GLU A 905 9.16 28.12 32.93
CA GLU A 905 10.36 27.74 33.71
C GLU A 905 10.04 27.48 35.18
N LYS A 906 8.98 28.07 35.72
CA LYS A 906 8.64 28.03 37.15
C LYS A 906 7.90 26.76 37.58
N GLY A 907 7.81 25.76 36.70
CA GLY A 907 7.30 24.41 37.02
C GLY A 907 5.78 24.25 37.02
N GLY A 908 5.03 25.21 36.50
CA GLY A 908 3.59 25.04 36.24
C GLY A 908 3.34 23.99 35.15
N ARG A 909 2.15 23.36 35.13
CA ARG A 909 1.80 22.46 34.02
C ARG A 909 1.77 23.26 32.73
N THR A 910 2.66 22.96 31.81
CA THR A 910 2.87 23.76 30.60
C THR A 910 2.64 22.85 29.41
N VAL A 911 1.68 23.22 28.58
CA VAL A 911 1.38 22.52 27.33
C VAL A 911 1.85 23.39 26.17
N LEU A 912 2.63 22.81 25.26
CA LEU A 912 2.92 23.43 23.98
C LEU A 912 1.76 23.09 23.03
N GLU A 913 1.17 24.12 22.45
CA GLU A 913 0.17 24.03 21.39
C GLU A 913 0.86 24.47 20.09
N MET A 914 0.89 23.58 19.11
CA MET A 914 1.44 23.84 17.79
C MET A 914 0.29 24.08 16.81
N GLY A 915 0.49 25.04 15.90
CA GLY A 915 -0.31 25.12 14.68
C GLY A 915 0.21 24.17 13.61
N ARG A 916 -0.07 24.47 12.34
CA ARG A 916 0.45 23.68 11.21
C ARG A 916 1.99 23.71 11.15
N PHE A 917 2.59 22.56 10.85
CA PHE A 917 4.00 22.39 10.48
C PHE A 917 4.08 21.55 9.19
N ALA A 918 5.17 21.69 8.44
CA ALA A 918 5.37 21.04 7.15
C ALA A 918 6.57 20.06 7.20
N GLY A 919 6.54 19.17 8.17
CA GLY A 919 7.44 18.03 8.32
C GLY A 919 6.66 16.77 8.70
N ALA A 920 7.36 15.65 8.85
CA ALA A 920 6.74 14.37 9.17
C ALA A 920 6.25 14.28 10.62
N CYS A 921 6.96 14.93 11.55
CA CYS A 921 6.62 15.04 12.96
C CYS A 921 7.45 16.15 13.62
N VAL A 922 7.04 16.55 14.83
CA VAL A 922 7.78 17.51 15.66
C VAL A 922 8.28 16.81 16.92
N THR A 923 9.58 16.95 17.21
CA THR A 923 10.19 16.45 18.44
C THR A 923 10.61 17.61 19.33
N LEU A 924 10.39 17.46 20.63
CA LEU A 924 10.59 18.49 21.64
C LEU A 924 11.65 18.02 22.62
N GLU A 925 12.62 18.88 22.93
CA GLU A 925 13.73 18.53 23.83
C GLU A 925 14.10 19.67 24.78
N GLY A 926 14.49 19.31 26.00
CA GLY A 926 15.08 20.24 26.97
C GLY A 926 15.11 19.67 28.40
N ASN A 927 16.09 20.10 29.20
CA ASN A 927 16.36 19.56 30.55
C ASN A 927 16.43 18.02 30.61
N GLY A 928 16.97 17.37 29.57
CA GLY A 928 17.09 15.91 29.48
C GLY A 928 15.77 15.14 29.26
N LYS A 929 14.67 15.85 28.97
CA LYS A 929 13.38 15.25 28.60
C LYS A 929 13.13 15.36 27.11
N ARG A 930 12.28 14.46 26.59
CA ARG A 930 11.84 14.44 25.19
C ARG A 930 10.34 14.18 25.09
N ALA A 931 9.69 14.82 24.14
CA ALA A 931 8.30 14.56 23.75
C ALA A 931 8.17 14.62 22.22
N MET A 932 7.04 14.14 21.69
CA MET A 932 6.77 14.18 20.25
C MET A 932 5.32 14.55 19.97
N ILE A 933 5.13 15.32 18.91
CA ILE A 933 3.85 15.63 18.29
C ILE A 933 3.88 15.03 16.89
N ALA A 934 3.20 13.90 16.71
CA ALA A 934 3.20 13.14 15.45
C ALA A 934 1.93 13.35 14.62
N TRP A 935 0.82 13.69 15.28
CA TRP A 935 -0.51 13.89 14.68
C TRP A 935 -1.39 14.69 15.63
N GLN A 936 -2.59 15.03 15.17
CA GLN A 936 -3.55 15.79 15.97
C GLN A 936 -4.06 15.02 17.21
N PRO A 937 -4.39 15.73 18.30
CA PRO A 937 -4.25 17.19 18.49
C PRO A 937 -2.77 17.58 18.61
N TYR A 938 -2.40 18.70 17.98
CA TYR A 938 -1.00 19.15 17.90
C TYR A 938 -0.52 19.80 19.21
N GLU A 939 -0.50 19.02 20.28
CA GLU A 939 -0.13 19.47 21.61
C GLU A 939 0.72 18.45 22.37
N ALA A 940 1.55 18.94 23.28
CA ALA A 940 2.37 18.10 24.17
C ALA A 940 2.59 18.76 25.54
N ASP A 941 2.61 17.95 26.59
CA ASP A 941 3.02 18.39 27.94
C ASP A 941 4.54 18.59 27.95
N VAL A 942 4.97 19.85 28.11
CA VAL A 942 6.38 20.27 28.13
C VAL A 942 6.82 20.73 29.51
N THR A 943 6.13 20.29 30.57
CA THR A 943 6.44 20.70 31.94
C THR A 943 7.88 20.39 32.34
N GLY A 944 8.61 21.45 32.67
CA GLY A 944 10.01 21.38 33.08
C GLY A 944 10.97 21.06 31.92
N MET A 945 10.55 21.23 30.65
CA MET A 945 11.43 21.08 29.49
C MET A 945 12.11 22.39 29.07
N VAL A 946 11.58 23.55 29.48
CA VAL A 946 12.17 24.86 29.13
C VAL A 946 13.52 25.04 29.83
N GLU A 947 14.54 25.37 29.05
CA GLU A 947 15.92 25.58 29.50
C GLU A 947 16.39 26.98 29.06
N ASN A 948 16.83 27.81 30.01
CA ASN A 948 17.30 29.18 29.75
C ASN A 948 16.35 30.03 28.88
N GLY A 949 15.04 29.94 29.15
CA GLY A 949 13.98 30.67 28.48
C GLY A 949 13.59 30.12 27.11
N VAL A 950 14.11 28.95 26.72
CA VAL A 950 13.94 28.37 25.38
C VAL A 950 13.47 26.92 25.46
N LEU A 951 12.59 26.54 24.53
CA LEU A 951 12.28 25.15 24.22
C LEU A 951 12.87 24.81 22.85
N ARG A 952 13.53 23.65 22.72
CA ARG A 952 14.03 23.16 21.42
C ARG A 952 12.90 22.42 20.72
N VAL A 953 12.44 22.95 19.60
CA VAL A 953 11.35 22.42 18.78
C VAL A 953 11.93 21.99 17.45
N THR A 954 12.06 20.68 17.22
CA THR A 954 12.65 20.14 16.01
C THR A 954 11.56 19.68 15.06
N ASP A 955 11.44 20.36 13.93
CA ASP A 955 10.66 19.90 12.79
C ASP A 955 11.47 18.88 12.00
N VAL A 956 10.97 17.66 11.91
CA VAL A 956 11.65 16.55 11.22
C VAL A 956 11.09 16.46 9.81
N LEU A 957 11.83 16.99 8.84
CA LEU A 957 11.36 17.09 7.45
C LEU A 957 11.39 15.74 6.73
N THR A 958 10.91 15.72 5.49
CA THR A 958 10.46 14.47 4.84
C THR A 958 11.38 13.96 3.72
N ARG A 959 12.47 14.66 3.40
CA ARG A 959 13.34 14.44 2.21
C ARG A 959 12.74 14.78 0.84
N ARG A 960 11.46 15.20 0.78
CA ARG A 960 10.76 15.51 -0.49
C ARG A 960 11.45 16.55 -1.37
N ASN A 961 11.98 17.63 -0.78
CA ASN A 961 12.66 18.69 -1.52
C ASN A 961 14.12 18.37 -1.86
N THR A 962 14.67 17.25 -1.40
CA THR A 962 16.04 16.81 -1.77
C THR A 962 16.02 15.77 -2.87
N PHE A 963 15.15 14.76 -2.75
CA PHE A 963 15.14 13.62 -3.68
C PHE A 963 14.03 13.70 -4.73
N GLY A 964 13.07 14.61 -4.59
CA GLY A 964 12.05 14.83 -5.60
C GLY A 964 10.82 13.93 -5.48
N PRO A 965 9.97 13.89 -6.51
CA PRO A 965 10.16 14.49 -7.84
C PRO A 965 10.31 16.03 -7.85
N LEU A 966 11.42 16.55 -8.38
CA LEU A 966 11.78 17.98 -8.26
C LEU A 966 11.16 18.88 -9.33
N HIS A 967 10.69 18.29 -10.43
CA HIS A 967 10.22 19.02 -11.62
C HIS A 967 8.77 18.69 -12.03
N GLN A 968 8.09 17.88 -11.23
CA GLN A 968 6.70 17.49 -11.49
C GLN A 968 5.74 18.68 -11.27
N VAL A 969 4.73 18.81 -12.13
CA VAL A 969 3.62 19.76 -11.98
C VAL A 969 2.28 18.99 -12.03
N PRO A 970 1.38 19.15 -11.02
CA PRO A 970 1.58 19.86 -9.75
C PRO A 970 2.61 19.19 -8.83
N ALA A 971 3.15 19.93 -7.85
CA ALA A 971 4.18 19.44 -6.90
C ALA A 971 3.75 18.20 -6.09
N LEU A 972 2.44 18.10 -5.82
CA LEU A 972 1.80 17.02 -5.11
C LEU A 972 0.94 16.18 -6.05
N ALA A 973 0.90 14.87 -5.83
CA ALA A 973 0.10 13.92 -6.58
C ALA A 973 -0.79 13.10 -5.65
N TYR A 974 -1.82 12.48 -6.22
CA TYR A 974 -2.69 11.55 -5.49
C TYR A 974 -1.97 10.24 -5.13
N ALA A 975 -1.08 9.79 -6.01
CA ALA A 975 -0.26 8.60 -5.86
C ALA A 975 1.14 8.86 -6.46
N TYR A 976 2.13 8.11 -6.00
CA TYR A 976 3.52 8.25 -6.40
C TYR A 976 4.07 6.92 -6.91
N GLY A 977 4.56 6.92 -8.15
CA GLY A 977 5.26 5.83 -8.81
C GLY A 977 6.47 6.35 -9.60
N PRO A 978 7.19 5.46 -10.31
CA PRO A 978 8.34 5.83 -11.14
C PRO A 978 8.06 6.97 -12.13
N GLU A 979 6.85 6.99 -12.71
CA GLU A 979 6.41 7.96 -13.71
C GLU A 979 6.39 9.42 -13.21
N ASN A 980 6.30 9.61 -11.88
CA ASN A 980 6.33 10.93 -11.27
C ASN A 980 7.69 11.61 -11.43
N PHE A 981 8.78 10.84 -11.63
CA PHE A 981 10.12 11.37 -11.89
C PHE A 981 10.36 11.64 -13.38
N GLU A 982 9.51 11.13 -14.27
CA GLU A 982 9.74 11.11 -15.71
C GLU A 982 8.77 12.02 -16.49
N THR A 983 8.29 13.08 -15.84
CA THR A 983 7.24 13.92 -16.41
C THR A 983 7.68 14.72 -17.63
N THR A 984 6.72 14.94 -18.53
CA THR A 984 6.90 15.68 -19.79
C THR A 984 5.69 16.59 -20.05
N GLY A 985 5.83 17.52 -21.01
CA GLY A 985 4.77 18.46 -21.38
C GLY A 985 4.27 19.28 -20.20
N ASP A 986 2.95 19.42 -20.09
CA ASP A 986 2.28 20.23 -19.05
C ASP A 986 2.48 19.69 -17.62
N ARG A 987 2.99 18.46 -17.46
CA ARG A 987 3.30 17.84 -16.16
C ARG A 987 4.75 18.09 -15.70
N PHE A 988 5.52 18.86 -16.46
CA PHE A 988 6.93 19.14 -16.19
C PHE A 988 7.24 20.63 -16.19
N SER A 989 8.09 21.06 -15.26
CA SER A 989 8.66 22.40 -15.24
C SER A 989 10.19 22.33 -15.20
N PRO A 990 10.91 23.10 -16.03
CA PRO A 990 12.35 23.27 -15.86
C PRO A 990 12.74 23.90 -14.52
N ALA A 991 11.84 24.70 -13.92
CA ALA A 991 12.02 25.24 -12.57
C ALA A 991 11.63 24.19 -11.52
N TYR A 992 12.20 24.32 -10.32
CA TYR A 992 11.88 23.44 -9.20
C TYR A 992 10.43 23.58 -8.73
N SER A 993 9.75 22.46 -8.55
CA SER A 993 8.43 22.35 -7.92
C SER A 993 8.61 21.75 -6.52
N LEU A 994 8.83 22.63 -5.54
CA LEU A 994 9.09 22.29 -4.14
C LEU A 994 7.81 22.36 -3.31
N VAL A 995 7.76 21.58 -2.23
CA VAL A 995 6.70 21.66 -1.22
C VAL A 995 7.14 22.54 -0.04
N GLU A 996 6.17 23.05 0.72
CA GLU A 996 6.47 23.80 1.95
C GLU A 996 7.23 22.94 2.97
N ALA A 997 8.07 23.57 3.77
CA ALA A 997 8.84 22.91 4.83
C ALA A 997 9.07 23.85 6.03
N GLY A 998 9.05 23.34 7.26
CA GLY A 998 9.27 24.12 8.49
C GLY A 998 8.02 24.35 9.35
N LEU A 999 8.14 25.23 10.34
CA LEU A 999 7.00 25.67 11.17
C LEU A 999 6.14 26.68 10.42
N MET A 1000 4.91 26.32 10.06
CA MET A 1000 4.01 27.14 9.24
C MET A 1000 3.23 28.15 10.08
N GLU A 1001 2.99 27.82 11.34
CA GLU A 1001 2.25 28.64 12.28
C GLU A 1001 3.00 28.83 13.60
N THR A 1002 2.68 29.93 14.28
CA THR A 1002 3.36 30.31 15.52
C THR A 1002 2.93 29.38 16.67
N PRO A 1003 3.88 28.78 17.41
CA PRO A 1003 3.54 27.97 18.57
C PRO A 1003 3.05 28.83 19.75
N ALA A 1004 2.20 28.24 20.59
CA ALA A 1004 1.69 28.85 21.81
C ALA A 1004 1.94 27.97 23.04
N PHE A 1005 2.09 28.58 24.20
CA PHE A 1005 2.20 27.89 25.48
C PHE A 1005 0.93 28.12 26.31
N ARG A 1006 0.36 27.05 26.86
CA ARG A 1006 -0.74 27.09 27.83
C ARG A 1006 -0.25 26.72 29.23
N LEU A 1007 -0.63 27.53 30.21
CA LEU A 1007 -0.49 27.21 31.63
C LEU A 1007 -1.79 26.57 32.10
N GLU A 1008 -1.70 25.33 32.52
CA GLU A 1008 -2.83 24.55 32.98
C GLU A 1008 -2.78 24.30 34.50
N VAL A 1009 -3.95 24.34 35.13
CA VAL A 1009 -4.13 23.91 36.52
C VAL A 1009 -5.30 22.92 36.61
N PRO A 1010 -5.29 21.97 37.56
CA PRO A 1010 -6.43 21.08 37.76
C PRO A 1010 -7.73 21.88 37.96
N GLU A 1011 -8.82 21.45 37.33
CA GLU A 1011 -10.14 21.96 37.69
C GLU A 1011 -10.47 21.55 39.12
N LYS A 1012 -11.07 22.48 39.88
CA LYS A 1012 -11.33 22.32 41.32
C LYS A 1012 -12.57 21.49 41.61
#